data_AF-A0A9X6UQB6-F1
#
_entry.id   AF-A0A9X6UQB6-F1
#
_cell.length_a   1.000
_cell.length_b   1.000
_cell.length_c   1.000
_cell.angle_alpha   90.00
_cell.angle_beta   90.00
_cell.angle_gamma   90.00
#
_symmetry.space_group_name_H-M   'P 1'
#
loop_
_entity.id
_entity.type
_entity.pdbx_description
1 polymer ?
#
loop_
_entity_poly.entity_id
_entity_poly.type
_entity_poly.pdbx_seq_one_letter_code
_entity_poly.pdbx_strand_id
1 'polypeptide(L)'
;MNSLQHTLRASLVFGGGAALLLLLFFIHIGQGQANISYSMIIDALISPNQSLEHQTLIMLRLPRAVIAILAGGALAASGVILQTLTKNPLAESSTMGIHSGAYFFLVAATIFLPKGLQINSLLFTFIGGAITALFVYRISGGKKGTPLRMALAGMVVTLMLSAFTGTMQLFYENETAGLFLWGAGSLIQNNWDGVQFAFPFIIISFLVLLFMSRKLNILLLGDDVAVSLGEKTAVTRLIAFIAAIFLTAVIITVVGPIGFVGLVAPHLMRLIGYRQHFTLLLSSFLWGAVLLLGADVVGRLIDPTGAELPVGAVTAMIGSPWLIYLVYRMMKSRQYMNDNGANAAGASSSYYSYKKVIIISITLCIVTIALGVTIGSNAYIESITNVISGQLTQFDKNMMMNLRLPRMLVAAIAGACLAISGLVFQGILRNPLADPSIIGISSGAGVGALTVMYVFPALPGFFLPIGAFIGGLLAVGIVLFFSWKSGFSPTALALIGIGISALGSAIIQIFIVRANLNVAAALTWLSGSTYARGWNHLENIILYPSLILVFIIFFLIKQLDVLVLGDDLATGLGQPVNKTRLALIVLATLLASVNIAAVGTIAFLGLVAPHLARIVVGMNHQRLFVCSALFGAILLSIADLLGRTIAYPKEIPSGLVVAVLGAPYFLWLMRKSGKKVN
;
A
#
# COMPACT_ATOMS: atom_id res chain seq x y z
N MET A 1 -41.17 10.00 19.06
CA MET A 1 -39.92 9.39 19.56
C MET A 1 -38.63 9.83 18.84
N ASN A 2 -38.61 10.76 17.86
CA ASN A 2 -37.40 11.03 17.05
C ASN A 2 -36.71 12.41 17.19
N SER A 3 -37.35 13.48 17.69
CA SER A 3 -36.68 14.80 17.76
C SER A 3 -35.53 14.85 18.76
N LEU A 4 -35.75 14.31 19.98
CA LEU A 4 -34.75 14.24 21.04
C LEU A 4 -33.53 13.40 20.66
N GLN A 5 -33.72 12.30 19.92
CA GLN A 5 -32.60 11.48 19.44
C GLN A 5 -31.79 12.21 18.35
N HIS A 6 -32.44 12.98 17.49
CA HIS A 6 -31.76 13.79 16.47
C HIS A 6 -30.99 14.96 17.10
N THR A 7 -31.57 15.68 18.06
CA THR A 7 -30.89 16.77 18.76
C THR A 7 -29.73 16.26 19.60
N LEU A 8 -29.88 15.12 20.28
CA LEU A 8 -28.80 14.51 21.06
C LEU A 8 -27.65 14.04 20.17
N ARG A 9 -27.94 13.42 19.01
CA ARG A 9 -26.90 13.06 18.02
C ARG A 9 -26.19 14.30 17.48
N ALA A 10 -26.93 15.36 17.13
CA ALA A 10 -26.35 16.60 16.64
C ALA A 10 -25.48 17.29 17.71
N SER A 11 -25.94 17.33 18.96
CA SER A 11 -25.19 17.85 20.09
C SER A 11 -23.90 17.08 20.33
N LEU A 12 -23.93 15.74 20.30
CA LEU A 12 -22.72 14.92 20.45
C LEU A 12 -21.74 15.09 19.29
N VAL A 13 -22.23 15.11 18.04
CA VAL A 13 -21.36 15.16 16.87
C VAL A 13 -20.73 16.54 16.69
N PHE A 14 -21.51 17.61 16.77
CA PHE A 14 -21.03 18.97 16.55
C PHE A 14 -20.54 19.60 17.85
N GLY A 15 -21.33 19.58 18.92
CA GLY A 15 -20.94 20.12 20.21
C GLY A 15 -19.83 19.30 20.87
N GLY A 16 -20.01 17.98 20.97
CA GLY A 16 -18.97 17.08 21.50
C GLY A 16 -17.72 17.05 20.63
N GLY A 17 -17.87 17.02 19.30
CA GLY A 17 -16.74 17.10 18.37
C GLY A 17 -15.95 18.42 18.49
N ALA A 18 -16.63 19.57 18.60
CA ALA A 18 -15.98 20.87 18.79
C ALA A 18 -15.31 20.98 20.16
N ALA A 19 -15.97 20.51 21.23
CA ALA A 19 -15.38 20.48 22.57
C ALA A 19 -14.13 19.60 22.62
N LEU A 20 -14.17 18.42 22.01
CA LEU A 20 -13.02 17.52 21.90
C LEU A 20 -11.90 18.14 21.06
N LEU A 21 -12.24 18.82 19.96
CA LEU A 21 -11.24 19.52 19.13
C LEU A 21 -10.54 20.63 19.93
N LEU A 22 -11.30 21.45 20.67
CA LEU A 22 -10.75 22.50 21.53
C LEU A 22 -9.86 21.91 22.62
N LEU A 23 -10.29 20.83 23.28
CA LEU A 23 -9.49 20.14 24.28
C LEU A 23 -8.17 19.63 23.69
N LEU A 24 -8.23 18.95 22.53
CA LEU A 24 -7.02 18.47 21.85
C LEU A 24 -6.11 19.61 21.40
N PHE A 25 -6.68 20.74 20.98
CA PHE A 25 -5.93 21.94 20.61
C PHE A 25 -5.15 22.50 21.79
N PHE A 26 -5.77 22.62 22.98
CA PHE A 26 -5.09 23.08 24.19
C PHE A 26 -4.01 22.09 24.67
N ILE A 27 -4.28 20.78 24.59
CA ILE A 27 -3.26 19.76 24.90
C ILE A 27 -2.09 19.88 23.92
N HIS A 28 -2.37 20.00 22.62
CA HIS A 28 -1.36 20.08 21.58
C HIS A 28 -0.41 21.27 21.73
N ILE A 29 -0.96 22.46 21.95
CA ILE A 29 -0.15 23.68 22.14
C ILE A 29 0.56 23.69 23.50
N GLY A 30 0.07 22.94 24.49
CA GLY A 30 0.77 22.69 25.76
C GLY A 30 1.96 21.73 25.62
N GLN A 31 1.92 20.80 24.66
CA GLN A 31 2.98 19.82 24.43
C GLN A 31 4.23 20.40 23.74
N GLY A 32 5.40 20.00 24.23
CA GLY A 32 6.69 20.24 23.59
C GLY A 32 7.84 20.32 24.61
N GLN A 33 9.05 20.57 24.12
CA GLN A 33 10.26 20.63 24.95
C GLN A 33 10.27 21.86 25.89
N ALA A 34 9.72 23.00 25.43
CA ALA A 34 9.48 24.15 26.29
C ALA A 34 8.28 23.89 27.21
N ASN A 35 8.48 23.97 28.52
CA ASN A 35 7.40 23.80 29.49
C ASN A 35 6.55 25.08 29.55
N ILE A 36 5.45 25.12 28.80
CA ILE A 36 4.56 26.29 28.72
C ILE A 36 3.30 26.00 29.55
N SER A 37 3.04 26.82 30.56
CA SER A 37 1.84 26.70 31.40
C SER A 37 0.58 27.14 30.65
N TYR A 38 -0.58 26.60 31.02
CA TYR A 38 -1.85 26.98 30.38
C TYR A 38 -2.21 28.46 30.56
N SER A 39 -1.80 29.10 31.65
CA SER A 39 -1.96 30.55 31.83
C SER A 39 -1.12 31.34 30.83
N MET A 40 0.10 30.88 30.55
CA MET A 40 1.00 31.49 29.57
C MET A 40 0.50 31.29 28.14
N ILE A 41 -0.18 30.17 27.85
CA ILE A 41 -0.86 29.96 26.56
C ILE A 41 -1.92 31.05 26.32
N ILE A 42 -2.76 31.30 27.32
CA ILE A 42 -3.83 32.30 27.22
C ILE A 42 -3.22 33.71 27.12
N ASP A 43 -2.22 34.02 27.93
CA ASP A 43 -1.51 35.29 27.89
C ASP A 43 -0.84 35.52 26.52
N ALA A 44 -0.16 34.52 25.97
CA ALA A 44 0.46 34.60 24.64
C ALA A 44 -0.55 34.84 23.50
N LEU A 45 -1.80 34.36 23.65
CA LEU A 45 -2.86 34.58 22.65
C LEU A 45 -3.50 35.97 22.75
N ILE A 46 -3.59 36.54 23.95
CA ILE A 46 -4.22 37.84 24.19
C ILE A 46 -3.21 38.99 24.06
N SER A 47 -2.02 38.80 24.62
CA SER A 47 -0.94 39.78 24.72
C SER A 47 0.40 39.16 24.28
N PRO A 48 0.64 39.01 22.95
CA PRO A 48 1.89 38.48 22.44
C PRO A 48 3.10 39.32 22.89
N ASN A 49 4.16 38.64 23.33
CA ASN A 49 5.42 39.27 23.74
C ASN A 49 6.58 38.60 22.97
N GLN A 50 7.77 39.20 23.00
CA GLN A 50 8.97 38.67 22.35
C GLN A 50 9.69 37.58 23.19
N SER A 51 9.05 37.04 24.23
CA SER A 51 9.63 35.94 25.00
C SER A 51 9.75 34.68 24.13
N LEU A 52 10.76 33.86 24.43
CA LEU A 52 11.03 32.63 23.68
C LEU A 52 9.86 31.64 23.77
N GLU A 53 9.13 31.60 24.90
CA GLU A 53 7.93 30.78 25.02
C GLU A 53 6.78 31.29 24.14
N HIS A 54 6.53 32.60 24.11
CA HIS A 54 5.47 33.18 23.27
C HIS A 54 5.81 32.97 21.79
N GLN A 55 7.07 33.18 21.38
CA GLN A 55 7.50 32.93 20.02
C GLN A 55 7.42 31.45 19.63
N THR A 56 7.83 30.52 20.50
CA THR A 56 7.70 29.08 20.25
C THR A 56 6.23 28.69 20.07
N LEU A 57 5.35 29.24 20.91
CA LEU A 57 3.91 28.97 20.84
C LEU A 57 3.31 29.52 19.54
N ILE A 58 3.57 30.78 19.23
CA ILE A 58 2.95 31.48 18.10
C ILE A 58 3.52 31.05 16.75
N MET A 59 4.83 30.79 16.66
CA MET A 59 5.51 30.53 15.38
C MET A 59 5.67 29.04 15.08
N LEU A 60 5.65 28.15 16.07
CA LEU A 60 5.87 26.72 15.85
C LEU A 60 4.66 25.86 16.26
N ARG A 61 4.05 26.11 17.43
CA ARG A 61 2.95 25.26 17.93
C ARG A 61 1.60 25.58 17.30
N LEU A 62 1.23 26.86 17.22
CA LEU A 62 -0.05 27.28 16.63
C LEU A 62 -0.14 26.93 15.14
N PRO A 63 0.85 27.20 14.27
CA PRO A 63 0.76 26.85 12.86
C PRO A 63 0.60 25.35 12.64
N ARG A 64 1.31 24.54 13.43
CA ARG A 64 1.17 23.07 13.42
C ARG A 64 -0.24 22.62 13.82
N ALA A 65 -0.79 23.16 14.90
CA ALA A 65 -2.13 22.81 15.35
C ALA A 65 -3.18 23.20 14.29
N VAL A 66 -3.06 24.40 13.71
CA VAL A 66 -3.98 24.91 12.70
C VAL A 66 -3.88 24.11 11.40
N ILE A 67 -2.68 23.81 10.91
CA ILE A 67 -2.52 23.01 9.70
C ILE A 67 -3.04 21.58 9.92
N ALA A 68 -2.91 21.01 11.12
CA ALA A 68 -3.50 19.70 11.45
C ALA A 68 -5.03 19.72 11.34
N ILE A 69 -5.68 20.79 11.83
CA ILE A 69 -7.13 20.98 11.72
C ILE A 69 -7.54 21.10 10.25
N LEU A 70 -6.88 21.97 9.50
CA LEU A 70 -7.18 22.21 8.08
C LEU A 70 -6.94 20.96 7.23
N ALA A 71 -5.80 20.31 7.37
CA ALA A 71 -5.46 19.10 6.63
C ALA A 71 -6.39 17.93 6.98
N GLY A 72 -6.71 17.74 8.26
CA GLY A 72 -7.61 16.69 8.71
C GLY A 72 -9.01 16.87 8.12
N GLY A 73 -9.53 18.08 8.18
CA GLY A 73 -10.84 18.42 7.61
C GLY A 73 -10.88 18.29 6.09
N ALA A 74 -9.84 18.76 5.39
CA ALA A 74 -9.74 18.70 3.94
C ALA A 74 -9.59 17.27 3.41
N LEU A 75 -8.81 16.41 4.08
CA LEU A 75 -8.70 14.98 3.75
C LEU A 75 -10.05 14.27 3.94
N ALA A 76 -10.76 14.56 5.04
CA ALA A 76 -12.08 14.01 5.28
C ALA A 76 -13.11 14.48 4.24
N ALA A 77 -13.09 15.76 3.86
CA ALA A 77 -13.96 16.28 2.80
C ALA A 77 -13.68 15.63 1.44
N SER A 78 -12.41 15.50 1.05
CA SER A 78 -12.01 14.75 -0.15
C SER A 78 -12.50 13.30 -0.09
N GLY A 79 -12.35 12.65 1.07
CA GLY A 79 -12.88 11.31 1.35
C GLY A 79 -14.39 11.17 1.12
N VAL A 80 -15.20 12.10 1.65
CA VAL A 80 -16.66 12.12 1.40
C VAL A 80 -16.95 12.08 -0.10
N ILE A 81 -16.28 12.93 -0.87
CA ILE A 81 -16.48 13.06 -2.31
C ILE A 81 -16.05 11.80 -3.05
N LEU A 82 -14.83 11.31 -2.80
CA LEU A 82 -14.32 10.12 -3.48
C LEU A 82 -15.19 8.89 -3.17
N GLN A 83 -15.66 8.71 -1.94
CA GLN A 83 -16.58 7.64 -1.58
C GLN A 83 -17.93 7.75 -2.28
N THR A 84 -18.47 8.97 -2.41
CA THR A 84 -19.73 9.22 -3.13
C THR A 84 -19.59 8.94 -4.62
N LEU A 85 -18.54 9.48 -5.27
CA LEU A 85 -18.35 9.36 -6.71
C LEU A 85 -18.03 7.94 -7.15
N THR A 86 -17.30 7.19 -6.32
CA THR A 86 -16.98 5.78 -6.59
C THR A 86 -18.05 4.81 -6.11
N LYS A 87 -19.03 5.27 -5.32
CA LYS A 87 -20.01 4.41 -4.62
C LYS A 87 -19.31 3.32 -3.78
N ASN A 88 -18.15 3.63 -3.22
CA ASN A 88 -17.36 2.72 -2.41
C ASN A 88 -17.00 3.38 -1.07
N PRO A 89 -17.47 2.85 0.08
CA PRO A 89 -17.17 3.42 1.39
C PRO A 89 -15.68 3.34 1.79
N LEU A 90 -14.89 2.52 1.10
CA LEU A 90 -13.45 2.39 1.33
C LEU A 90 -12.61 3.27 0.39
N ALA A 91 -13.23 4.08 -0.47
CA ALA A 91 -12.48 4.94 -1.37
C ALA A 91 -11.85 6.11 -0.61
N GLU A 92 -10.55 6.27 -0.81
CA GLU A 92 -9.73 7.39 -0.37
C GLU A 92 -8.76 7.76 -1.50
N SER A 93 -8.19 8.96 -1.46
CA SER A 93 -7.19 9.43 -2.45
C SER A 93 -5.98 8.50 -2.58
N SER A 94 -5.59 7.84 -1.48
CA SER A 94 -4.57 6.78 -1.42
C SER A 94 -4.95 5.56 -2.26
N THR A 95 -6.19 5.09 -2.15
CA THR A 95 -6.69 3.91 -2.88
C THR A 95 -6.89 4.14 -4.38
N MET A 96 -7.05 5.39 -4.81
CA MET A 96 -7.20 5.75 -6.23
C MET A 96 -5.89 6.14 -6.91
N GLY A 97 -4.75 6.01 -6.23
CA GLY A 97 -3.42 6.39 -6.74
C GLY A 97 -3.16 7.88 -6.84
N ILE A 98 -4.16 8.74 -6.56
CA ILE A 98 -4.03 10.21 -6.61
C ILE A 98 -2.89 10.66 -5.69
N HIS A 99 -2.86 10.09 -4.48
CA HIS A 99 -1.88 10.37 -3.45
C HIS A 99 -0.44 10.01 -3.87
N SER A 100 -0.21 8.77 -4.32
CA SER A 100 1.10 8.34 -4.84
C SER A 100 1.51 9.09 -6.11
N GLY A 101 0.55 9.48 -6.96
CA GLY A 101 0.79 10.35 -8.11
C GLY A 101 1.31 11.73 -7.73
N ALA A 102 0.62 12.39 -6.81
CA ALA A 102 1.04 13.69 -6.32
C ALA A 102 2.43 13.64 -5.68
N TYR A 103 2.69 12.63 -4.85
CA TYR A 103 3.99 12.46 -4.18
C TYR A 103 5.11 12.08 -5.16
N PHE A 104 4.87 11.16 -6.10
CA PHE A 104 5.85 10.80 -7.13
C PHE A 104 6.28 12.01 -7.96
N PHE A 105 5.33 12.82 -8.43
CA PHE A 105 5.66 14.02 -9.21
C PHE A 105 6.36 15.09 -8.38
N LEU A 106 6.05 15.21 -7.09
CA LEU A 106 6.79 16.08 -6.17
C LEU A 106 8.25 15.64 -6.06
N VAL A 107 8.50 14.35 -5.79
CA VAL A 107 9.86 13.79 -5.68
C VAL A 107 10.63 13.93 -7.00
N ALA A 108 9.98 13.63 -8.13
CA ALA A 108 10.59 13.80 -9.45
C ALA A 108 10.92 15.28 -9.74
N ALA A 109 10.04 16.21 -9.37
CA ALA A 109 10.31 17.63 -9.52
C ALA A 109 11.46 18.11 -8.61
N THR A 110 11.63 17.53 -7.42
CA THR A 110 12.76 17.86 -6.53
C THR A 110 14.09 17.49 -7.16
N ILE A 111 14.15 16.33 -7.82
CA ILE A 111 15.37 15.83 -8.44
C ILE A 111 15.66 16.56 -9.76
N PHE A 112 14.67 16.64 -10.65
CA PHE A 112 14.90 17.07 -12.04
C PHE A 112 14.57 18.54 -12.31
N LEU A 113 13.72 19.18 -11.49
CA LEU A 113 13.22 20.54 -11.71
C LEU A 113 13.26 21.40 -10.43
N PRO A 114 14.41 21.51 -9.72
CA PRO A 114 14.48 22.17 -8.41
C PRO A 114 14.07 23.66 -8.46
N LYS A 115 14.40 24.36 -9.56
CA LYS A 115 13.98 25.76 -9.76
C LYS A 115 12.46 25.90 -9.94
N GLY A 116 11.79 24.89 -10.51
CA GLY A 116 10.34 24.90 -10.72
C GLY A 116 9.55 24.74 -9.42
N LEU A 117 10.08 23.99 -8.46
CA LEU A 117 9.45 23.81 -7.14
C LEU A 117 9.45 25.08 -6.31
N GLN A 118 10.52 25.89 -6.40
CA GLN A 118 10.57 27.20 -5.73
C GLN A 118 9.46 28.14 -6.23
N ILE A 119 8.95 27.91 -7.45
CA ILE A 119 7.89 28.70 -8.06
C ILE A 119 6.50 28.15 -7.68
N ASN A 120 6.24 26.83 -7.83
CA ASN A 120 4.92 26.28 -7.54
C ASN A 120 4.89 24.75 -7.30
N SER A 121 5.19 24.32 -6.07
CA SER A 121 5.07 22.90 -5.64
C SER A 121 3.65 22.32 -5.79
N LEU A 122 2.61 23.14 -5.62
CA LEU A 122 1.21 22.72 -5.75
C LEU A 122 0.85 22.31 -7.18
N LEU A 123 1.45 22.96 -8.18
CA LEU A 123 1.21 22.60 -9.57
C LEU A 123 1.66 21.16 -9.86
N PHE A 124 2.84 20.77 -9.38
CA PHE A 124 3.37 19.42 -9.58
C PHE A 124 2.56 18.35 -8.85
N THR A 125 2.16 18.60 -7.59
CA THR A 125 1.33 17.67 -6.83
C THR A 125 -0.06 17.53 -7.44
N PHE A 126 -0.67 18.64 -7.87
CA PHE A 126 -1.99 18.63 -8.51
C PHE A 126 -1.97 17.93 -9.87
N ILE A 127 -1.01 18.28 -10.74
CA ILE A 127 -0.85 17.63 -12.05
C ILE A 127 -0.57 16.14 -11.87
N GLY A 128 0.33 15.76 -10.96
CA GLY A 128 0.64 14.37 -10.68
C GLY A 128 -0.57 13.58 -10.18
N GLY A 129 -1.33 14.16 -9.25
CA GLY A 129 -2.58 13.56 -8.77
C GLY A 129 -3.63 13.41 -9.89
N ALA A 130 -3.82 14.45 -10.72
CA ALA A 130 -4.80 14.48 -11.80
C ALA A 130 -4.45 13.52 -12.95
N ILE A 131 -3.18 13.47 -13.37
CA ILE A 131 -2.70 12.53 -14.40
C ILE A 131 -2.94 11.09 -13.93
N THR A 132 -2.58 10.79 -12.68
CA THR A 132 -2.78 9.45 -12.12
C THR A 132 -4.27 9.10 -12.01
N ALA A 133 -5.11 10.01 -11.53
CA ALA A 133 -6.55 9.80 -11.46
C ALA A 133 -7.16 9.49 -12.84
N LEU A 134 -6.76 10.26 -13.86
CA LEU A 134 -7.19 10.08 -15.23
C LEU A 134 -6.70 8.75 -15.81
N PHE A 135 -5.46 8.37 -15.52
CA PHE A 135 -4.87 7.11 -15.95
C PHE A 135 -5.62 5.91 -15.36
N VAL A 136 -5.88 5.94 -14.04
CA VAL A 136 -6.68 4.94 -13.31
C VAL A 136 -8.08 4.84 -13.90
N TYR A 137 -8.77 5.97 -14.09
CA TYR A 137 -10.11 6.01 -14.68
C TYR A 137 -10.16 5.44 -16.10
N ARG A 138 -9.17 5.75 -16.96
CA ARG A 138 -9.13 5.22 -18.33
C ARG A 138 -8.87 3.72 -18.36
N ILE A 139 -7.97 3.22 -17.53
CA ILE A 139 -7.61 1.80 -17.50
C ILE A 139 -8.71 0.95 -16.87
N SER A 140 -9.43 1.46 -15.88
CA SER A 140 -10.53 0.75 -15.24
C SER A 140 -11.78 0.57 -16.10
N GLY A 141 -11.80 1.12 -17.33
CA GLY A 141 -12.92 1.05 -18.27
C GLY A 141 -13.73 2.34 -18.42
N GLY A 142 -13.25 3.45 -17.85
CA GLY A 142 -13.90 4.76 -17.94
C GLY A 142 -15.33 4.73 -17.41
N LYS A 143 -16.29 5.21 -18.20
CA LYS A 143 -17.72 5.26 -17.85
C LYS A 143 -18.32 3.87 -17.55
N LYS A 144 -17.78 2.81 -18.14
CA LYS A 144 -18.26 1.43 -17.96
C LYS A 144 -17.47 0.66 -16.88
N GLY A 145 -16.49 1.30 -16.25
CA GLY A 145 -15.67 0.66 -15.21
C GLY A 145 -16.45 0.46 -13.93
N THR A 146 -16.37 -0.73 -13.34
CA THR A 146 -16.98 -0.99 -12.02
C THR A 146 -16.14 -0.32 -10.92
N PRO A 147 -16.75 0.07 -9.78
CA PRO A 147 -16.03 0.62 -8.63
C PRO A 147 -14.87 -0.24 -8.16
N LEU A 148 -15.07 -1.57 -8.14
CA LEU A 148 -14.05 -2.53 -7.76
C LEU A 148 -12.85 -2.48 -8.72
N ARG A 149 -13.09 -2.43 -10.05
CA ARG A 149 -12.00 -2.28 -11.04
C ARG A 149 -11.26 -0.97 -10.89
N MET A 150 -11.95 0.13 -10.57
CA MET A 150 -11.31 1.42 -10.29
C MET A 150 -10.40 1.36 -9.06
N ALA A 151 -10.85 0.76 -7.97
CA ALA A 151 -10.05 0.61 -6.75
C ALA A 151 -8.82 -0.27 -6.98
N LEU A 152 -8.97 -1.38 -7.70
CA LEU A 152 -7.86 -2.29 -8.03
C LEU A 152 -6.85 -1.64 -8.98
N ALA A 153 -7.32 -0.91 -10.00
CA ALA A 153 -6.47 -0.12 -10.87
C ALA A 153 -5.68 0.93 -10.08
N GLY A 154 -6.36 1.64 -9.19
CA GLY A 154 -5.76 2.64 -8.30
C GLY A 154 -4.66 2.04 -7.43
N MET A 155 -4.91 0.90 -6.77
CA MET A 155 -3.93 0.19 -5.96
C MET A 155 -2.70 -0.23 -6.77
N VAL A 156 -2.89 -0.76 -7.98
CA VAL A 156 -1.77 -1.18 -8.85
C VAL A 156 -0.92 0.03 -9.25
N VAL A 157 -1.55 1.12 -9.64
CA VAL A 157 -0.87 2.36 -10.01
C VAL A 157 -0.15 2.98 -8.80
N THR A 158 -0.76 2.92 -7.61
CA THR A 158 -0.15 3.33 -6.34
C THR A 158 1.16 2.60 -6.12
N LEU A 159 1.15 1.26 -6.17
CA LEU A 159 2.34 0.45 -5.95
C LEU A 159 3.41 0.69 -7.04
N MET A 160 3.01 0.89 -8.29
CA MET A 160 3.92 1.25 -9.40
C MET A 160 4.64 2.57 -9.14
N LEU A 161 3.88 3.61 -8.79
CA LEU A 161 4.43 4.95 -8.54
C LEU A 161 5.28 4.97 -7.26
N SER A 162 4.90 4.22 -6.23
CA SER A 162 5.72 4.01 -5.04
C SER A 162 7.03 3.31 -5.37
N ALA A 163 7.04 2.34 -6.29
CA ALA A 163 8.27 1.67 -6.73
C ALA A 163 9.20 2.64 -7.48
N PHE A 164 8.66 3.47 -8.38
CA PHE A 164 9.45 4.51 -9.03
C PHE A 164 9.99 5.54 -8.03
N THR A 165 9.17 5.94 -7.06
CA THR A 165 9.56 6.88 -6.01
C THR A 165 10.69 6.32 -5.16
N GLY A 166 10.59 5.05 -4.75
CA GLY A 166 11.64 4.36 -3.98
C GLY A 166 12.95 4.24 -4.75
N THR A 167 12.91 3.93 -6.05
CA THR A 167 14.11 3.91 -6.91
C THR A 167 14.76 5.30 -6.97
N MET A 168 13.96 6.36 -7.15
CA MET A 168 14.47 7.74 -7.16
C MET A 168 15.12 8.11 -5.83
N GLN A 169 14.51 7.76 -4.70
CA GLN A 169 15.06 8.02 -3.36
C GLN A 169 16.38 7.29 -3.11
N LEU A 170 16.53 6.05 -3.59
CA LEU A 170 17.78 5.30 -3.48
C LEU A 170 18.90 5.88 -4.37
N PHE A 171 18.55 6.44 -5.53
CA PHE A 171 19.54 6.98 -6.46
C PHE A 171 19.95 8.41 -6.17
N TYR A 172 19.04 9.20 -5.64
CA TYR A 172 19.19 10.62 -5.34
C TYR A 172 19.00 10.87 -3.84
N GLU A 173 19.73 10.12 -3.02
CA GLU A 173 19.61 10.16 -1.55
C GLU A 173 19.83 11.57 -0.99
N ASN A 174 20.79 12.31 -1.56
CA ASN A 174 21.10 13.68 -1.13
C ASN A 174 19.99 14.67 -1.51
N GLU A 175 19.47 14.56 -2.73
CA GLU A 175 18.43 15.45 -3.26
C GLU A 175 17.06 15.16 -2.65
N THR A 176 16.84 13.92 -2.23
CA THR A 176 15.60 13.47 -1.58
C THR A 176 15.71 13.43 -0.05
N ALA A 177 16.79 13.97 0.51
CA ALA A 177 16.96 14.10 1.96
C ALA A 177 15.77 14.86 2.57
N GLY A 178 15.15 14.29 3.60
CA GLY A 178 13.96 14.84 4.25
C GLY A 178 12.63 14.56 3.51
N LEU A 179 12.63 14.27 2.20
CA LEU A 179 11.41 13.85 1.50
C LEU A 179 10.89 12.52 2.00
N PHE A 180 11.74 11.68 2.61
CA PHE A 180 11.30 10.46 3.27
C PHE A 180 10.33 10.75 4.42
N LEU A 181 10.71 11.64 5.35
CA LEU A 181 9.85 12.08 6.45
C LEU A 181 8.59 12.76 5.93
N TRP A 182 8.74 13.58 4.89
CA TRP A 182 7.61 14.19 4.20
C TRP A 182 6.66 13.13 3.62
N GLY A 183 7.20 12.07 3.02
CA GLY A 183 6.50 10.94 2.44
C GLY A 183 5.75 10.06 3.44
N ALA A 184 6.01 10.23 4.73
CA ALA A 184 5.26 9.60 5.82
C ALA A 184 4.19 10.53 6.45
N GLY A 185 4.10 11.77 5.97
CA GLY A 185 3.19 12.80 6.49
C GLY A 185 3.73 13.46 7.76
N SER A 186 4.11 14.74 7.65
CA SER A 186 4.69 15.53 8.74
C SER A 186 3.92 16.83 8.96
N LEU A 187 3.49 17.08 10.19
CA LEU A 187 2.85 18.32 10.60
C LEU A 187 3.85 19.37 11.11
N ILE A 188 5.16 19.12 10.99
CA ILE A 188 6.18 20.10 11.37
C ILE A 188 6.01 21.36 10.52
N GLN A 189 5.96 22.51 11.19
CA GLN A 189 5.88 23.83 10.57
C GLN A 189 6.93 24.72 11.23
N ASN A 190 7.65 25.50 10.42
CA ASN A 190 8.65 26.45 10.91
C ASN A 190 8.08 27.86 11.14
N ASN A 191 6.90 28.13 10.58
CA ASN A 191 6.21 29.42 10.62
C ASN A 191 4.75 29.26 10.13
N TRP A 192 4.08 30.37 9.86
CA TRP A 192 2.71 30.40 9.35
C TRP A 192 2.59 30.18 7.83
N ASP A 193 3.68 30.09 7.06
CA ASP A 193 3.65 30.10 5.60
C ASP A 193 2.82 28.93 5.05
N GLY A 194 2.98 27.74 5.62
CA GLY A 194 2.20 26.56 5.22
C GLY A 194 0.69 26.74 5.46
N VAL A 195 0.30 27.36 6.57
CA VAL A 195 -1.10 27.67 6.89
C VAL A 195 -1.64 28.75 5.95
N GLN A 196 -0.92 29.85 5.79
CA GLN A 196 -1.32 30.96 4.91
C GLN A 196 -1.46 30.50 3.47
N PHE A 197 -0.59 29.59 3.03
CA PHE A 197 -0.68 28.97 1.72
C PHE A 197 -1.91 28.04 1.60
N ALA A 198 -2.10 27.10 2.53
CA ALA A 198 -3.15 26.08 2.41
C ALA A 198 -4.56 26.61 2.66
N PHE A 199 -4.72 27.54 3.61
CA PHE A 199 -6.01 28.04 4.07
C PHE A 199 -6.95 28.52 2.95
N PRO A 200 -6.56 29.45 2.06
CA PRO A 200 -7.47 29.95 1.02
C PRO A 200 -7.93 28.83 0.09
N PHE A 201 -7.01 27.95 -0.32
CA PHE A 201 -7.32 26.85 -1.23
C PHE A 201 -8.27 25.82 -0.61
N ILE A 202 -8.06 25.49 0.67
CA ILE A 202 -8.92 24.56 1.40
C ILE A 202 -10.33 25.14 1.57
N ILE A 203 -10.44 26.38 2.03
CA ILE A 203 -11.74 27.03 2.27
C ILE A 203 -12.52 27.20 0.98
N ILE A 204 -11.91 27.71 -0.09
CA ILE A 204 -12.57 27.88 -1.39
C ILE A 204 -13.09 26.54 -1.91
N SER A 205 -12.24 25.50 -1.90
CA SER A 205 -12.63 24.17 -2.39
C SER A 205 -13.72 23.54 -1.52
N PHE A 206 -13.65 23.72 -0.19
CA PHE A 206 -14.68 23.23 0.72
C PHE A 206 -16.02 23.93 0.51
N LEU A 207 -16.02 25.25 0.31
CA LEU A 207 -17.23 26.02 -0.01
C LEU A 207 -17.86 25.55 -1.34
N VAL A 208 -17.05 25.33 -2.38
CA VAL A 208 -17.51 24.75 -3.64
C VAL A 208 -18.22 23.41 -3.40
N LEU A 209 -17.62 22.51 -2.60
CA LEU A 209 -18.23 21.23 -2.25
C LEU A 209 -19.54 21.39 -1.45
N LEU A 210 -19.63 22.36 -0.54
CA LEU A 210 -20.85 22.65 0.20
C LEU A 210 -21.97 23.16 -0.70
N PHE A 211 -21.67 24.06 -1.65
CA PHE A 211 -22.66 24.51 -2.64
C PHE A 211 -23.12 23.37 -3.55
N MET A 212 -22.24 22.42 -3.85
CA MET A 212 -22.57 21.23 -4.64
C MET A 212 -23.31 20.14 -3.86
N SER A 213 -23.46 20.26 -2.53
CA SER A 213 -24.02 19.21 -1.68
C SER A 213 -25.39 18.69 -2.13
N ARG A 214 -26.29 19.55 -2.62
CA ARG A 214 -27.60 19.14 -3.16
C ARG A 214 -27.43 18.27 -4.41
N LYS A 215 -26.55 18.68 -5.34
CA LYS A 215 -26.25 17.93 -6.56
C LYS A 215 -25.63 16.57 -6.25
N LEU A 216 -24.76 16.51 -5.24
CA LEU A 216 -24.16 15.27 -4.75
C LEU A 216 -25.18 14.32 -4.12
N ASN A 217 -26.20 14.84 -3.41
CA ASN A 217 -27.31 14.02 -2.91
C ASN A 217 -28.09 13.38 -4.07
N ILE A 218 -28.35 14.14 -5.15
CA ILE A 218 -29.07 13.64 -6.33
C ILE A 218 -28.28 12.50 -7.00
N LEU A 219 -26.95 12.58 -7.06
CA LEU A 219 -26.10 11.52 -7.61
C LEU A 219 -26.21 10.18 -6.84
N LEU A 220 -26.64 10.18 -5.58
CA LEU A 220 -26.84 8.94 -4.82
C LEU A 220 -28.09 8.16 -5.26
N LEU A 221 -29.06 8.83 -5.90
CA LEU A 221 -30.31 8.19 -6.37
C LEU A 221 -30.10 7.30 -7.61
N GLY A 222 -28.93 7.37 -8.25
CA GLY A 222 -28.63 6.68 -9.50
C GLY A 222 -28.47 7.67 -10.65
N ASP A 223 -27.70 7.27 -11.66
CA ASP A 223 -27.34 8.16 -12.77
C ASP A 223 -28.58 8.52 -13.62
N ASP A 224 -29.49 7.56 -13.85
CA ASP A 224 -30.71 7.79 -14.64
C ASP A 224 -31.69 8.73 -13.93
N VAL A 225 -31.88 8.55 -12.61
CA VAL A 225 -32.74 9.41 -11.78
C VAL A 225 -32.15 10.81 -11.66
N ALA A 226 -30.83 10.92 -11.54
CA ALA A 226 -30.18 12.22 -11.50
C ALA A 226 -30.34 12.99 -12.82
N VAL A 227 -30.20 12.32 -13.96
CA VAL A 227 -30.41 12.93 -15.28
C VAL A 227 -31.87 13.35 -15.47
N SER A 228 -32.85 12.55 -15.05
CA SER A 228 -34.27 12.91 -15.16
C SER A 228 -34.68 14.09 -14.26
N LEU A 229 -33.98 14.28 -13.13
CA LEU A 229 -34.12 15.47 -12.26
C LEU A 229 -33.40 16.72 -12.81
N GLY A 230 -32.82 16.65 -14.02
CA GLY A 230 -32.17 17.77 -14.69
C GLY A 230 -30.71 18.01 -14.30
N GLU A 231 -30.10 17.11 -13.52
CA GLU A 231 -28.69 17.25 -13.13
C GLU A 231 -27.74 16.82 -14.26
N LYS A 232 -26.77 17.68 -14.55
CA LYS A 232 -25.67 17.37 -15.48
C LYS A 232 -24.63 16.50 -14.78
N THR A 233 -24.95 15.22 -14.59
CA THR A 233 -24.17 14.26 -13.79
C THR A 233 -22.67 14.25 -14.11
N ALA A 234 -22.30 14.32 -15.39
CA ALA A 234 -20.91 14.35 -15.84
C ALA A 234 -20.14 15.59 -15.34
N VAL A 235 -20.76 16.77 -15.42
CA VAL A 235 -20.14 18.04 -14.99
C VAL A 235 -20.03 18.08 -13.47
N THR A 236 -21.10 17.69 -12.76
CA THR A 236 -21.09 17.62 -11.30
C THR A 236 -20.02 16.65 -10.79
N ARG A 237 -19.88 15.47 -11.42
CA ARG A 237 -18.83 14.51 -11.10
C ARG A 237 -17.43 15.06 -11.38
N LEU A 238 -17.23 15.72 -12.51
CA LEU A 238 -15.94 16.30 -12.87
C LEU A 238 -15.49 17.39 -11.88
N ILE A 239 -16.37 18.36 -11.57
CA ILE A 239 -16.04 19.44 -10.64
C ILE A 239 -15.74 18.88 -9.24
N ALA A 240 -16.59 17.96 -8.74
CA ALA A 240 -16.39 17.35 -7.43
C ALA A 240 -15.08 16.55 -7.38
N PHE A 241 -14.76 15.80 -8.44
CA PHE A 241 -13.52 15.03 -8.52
C PHE A 241 -12.27 15.93 -8.58
N ILE A 242 -12.30 17.02 -9.36
CA ILE A 242 -11.22 18.01 -9.41
C ILE A 242 -11.04 18.67 -8.05
N ALA A 243 -12.12 19.08 -7.38
CA ALA A 243 -12.06 19.67 -6.05
C ALA A 243 -11.46 18.70 -5.02
N ALA A 244 -11.81 17.42 -5.07
CA ALA A 244 -11.24 16.39 -4.20
C ALA A 244 -9.72 16.18 -4.45
N ILE A 245 -9.31 16.10 -5.72
CA ILE A 245 -7.88 16.01 -6.09
C ILE A 245 -7.12 17.27 -5.64
N PHE A 246 -7.71 18.44 -5.84
CA PHE A 246 -7.10 19.72 -5.49
C PHE A 246 -6.90 19.85 -3.98
N LEU A 247 -7.92 19.53 -3.17
CA LEU A 247 -7.79 19.45 -1.70
C LEU A 247 -6.65 18.51 -1.29
N THR A 248 -6.59 17.31 -1.88
CA THR A 248 -5.51 16.35 -1.59
C THR A 248 -4.14 16.89 -2.01
N ALA A 249 -4.02 17.55 -3.17
CA ALA A 249 -2.76 18.11 -3.65
C ALA A 249 -2.24 19.23 -2.74
N VAL A 250 -3.12 20.13 -2.27
CA VAL A 250 -2.77 21.20 -1.32
C VAL A 250 -2.19 20.61 -0.04
N ILE A 251 -2.83 19.57 0.51
CA ILE A 251 -2.38 18.92 1.74
C ILE A 251 -1.03 18.24 1.54
N ILE A 252 -0.86 17.48 0.45
CA ILE A 252 0.42 16.81 0.13
C ILE A 252 1.55 17.82 -0.05
N THR A 253 1.24 19.02 -0.56
CA THR A 253 2.21 20.10 -0.76
C THR A 253 2.72 20.71 0.56
N VAL A 254 1.94 20.68 1.64
CA VAL A 254 2.27 21.36 2.91
C VAL A 254 2.61 20.40 4.05
N VAL A 255 1.94 19.24 4.09
CA VAL A 255 2.03 18.27 5.18
C VAL A 255 2.53 16.91 4.68
N GLY A 256 2.54 16.73 3.37
CA GLY A 256 2.86 15.45 2.76
C GLY A 256 1.70 14.45 2.78
N PRO A 257 1.92 13.26 2.23
CA PRO A 257 0.95 12.18 2.17
C PRO A 257 0.49 11.69 3.56
N ILE A 258 -0.78 11.93 3.90
CA ILE A 258 -1.48 11.31 5.05
C ILE A 258 -2.66 10.46 4.54
N GLY A 259 -2.85 9.27 5.12
CA GLY A 259 -3.96 8.35 4.80
C GLY A 259 -4.91 8.12 5.98
N PHE A 260 -5.92 7.27 5.79
CA PHE A 260 -6.95 6.87 6.76
C PHE A 260 -7.93 7.97 7.22
N VAL A 261 -7.54 9.25 7.25
CA VAL A 261 -8.45 10.32 7.67
C VAL A 261 -9.64 10.44 6.72
N GLY A 262 -9.40 10.36 5.41
CA GLY A 262 -10.43 10.39 4.37
C GLY A 262 -11.31 9.13 4.35
N LEU A 263 -10.86 8.04 4.98
CA LEU A 263 -11.62 6.81 5.11
C LEU A 263 -12.45 6.80 6.40
N VAL A 264 -11.83 7.07 7.55
CA VAL A 264 -12.42 6.86 8.88
C VAL A 264 -13.45 7.93 9.23
N ALA A 265 -13.15 9.22 9.07
CA ALA A 265 -14.06 10.28 9.49
C ALA A 265 -15.41 10.24 8.73
N PRO A 266 -15.45 10.19 7.38
CA PRO A 266 -16.70 10.11 6.64
C PRO A 266 -17.51 8.85 6.98
N HIS A 267 -16.81 7.73 7.18
CA HIS A 267 -17.44 6.47 7.51
C HIS A 267 -18.10 6.50 8.90
N LEU A 268 -17.39 7.01 9.90
CA LEU A 268 -17.93 7.19 11.25
C LEU A 268 -19.20 8.06 11.23
N MET A 269 -19.18 9.16 10.48
CA MET A 269 -20.33 10.06 10.38
C MET A 269 -21.54 9.37 9.72
N ARG A 270 -21.30 8.54 8.70
CA ARG A 270 -22.37 7.73 8.07
C ARG A 270 -22.95 6.69 9.03
N LEU A 271 -22.12 6.06 9.87
CA LEU A 271 -22.58 5.10 10.89
C LEU A 271 -23.45 5.77 11.96
N ILE A 272 -23.14 7.01 12.35
CA ILE A 272 -23.96 7.80 13.29
C ILE A 272 -25.31 8.19 12.67
N GLY A 273 -25.37 8.29 11.34
CA GLY A 273 -26.59 8.50 10.56
C GLY A 273 -26.56 9.71 9.62
N TYR A 274 -25.43 10.41 9.50
CA TYR A 274 -25.30 11.53 8.57
C TYR A 274 -25.13 11.02 7.14
N ARG A 275 -26.15 11.26 6.31
CA ARG A 275 -26.16 10.84 4.89
C ARG A 275 -26.27 12.00 3.91
N GLN A 276 -26.85 13.12 4.33
CA GLN A 276 -26.95 14.31 3.49
C GLN A 276 -25.59 14.98 3.37
N HIS A 277 -25.16 15.26 2.14
CA HIS A 277 -23.80 15.74 1.86
C HIS A 277 -23.44 17.04 2.58
N PHE A 278 -24.38 17.96 2.77
CA PHE A 278 -24.09 19.21 3.48
C PHE A 278 -23.65 18.92 4.92
N THR A 279 -24.48 18.21 5.68
CA THR A 279 -24.17 17.83 7.06
C THR A 279 -23.00 16.86 7.14
N LEU A 280 -22.88 15.95 6.17
CA LEU A 280 -21.81 14.96 6.13
C LEU A 280 -20.46 15.64 5.86
N LEU A 281 -20.40 16.64 4.99
CA LEU A 281 -19.17 17.41 4.73
C LEU A 281 -18.76 18.19 5.99
N LEU A 282 -19.67 18.91 6.65
CA LEU A 282 -19.35 19.62 7.90
C LEU A 282 -18.90 18.67 9.01
N SER A 283 -19.67 17.61 9.27
CA SER A 283 -19.37 16.70 10.36
C SER A 283 -18.09 15.91 10.09
N SER A 284 -17.85 15.50 8.84
CA SER A 284 -16.61 14.83 8.46
C SER A 284 -15.41 15.77 8.52
N PHE A 285 -15.57 17.04 8.15
CA PHE A 285 -14.49 18.03 8.29
C PHE A 285 -14.07 18.18 9.76
N LEU A 286 -15.05 18.35 10.66
CA LEU A 286 -14.81 18.46 12.10
C LEU A 286 -14.12 17.21 12.67
N TRP A 287 -14.66 16.03 12.38
CA TRP A 287 -14.08 14.78 12.91
C TRP A 287 -12.77 14.40 12.22
N GLY A 288 -12.54 14.83 10.98
CA GLY A 288 -11.25 14.75 10.31
C GLY A 288 -10.19 15.57 11.03
N ALA A 289 -10.53 16.81 11.43
CA ALA A 289 -9.66 17.65 12.24
C ALA A 289 -9.36 17.03 13.61
N VAL A 290 -10.38 16.49 14.30
CA VAL A 290 -10.21 15.79 15.60
C VAL A 290 -9.28 14.59 15.45
N LEU A 291 -9.47 13.77 14.41
CA LEU A 291 -8.64 12.58 14.19
C LEU A 291 -7.18 12.95 13.91
N LEU A 292 -6.94 13.93 13.04
CA LEU A 292 -5.57 14.27 12.66
C LEU A 292 -4.82 15.00 13.78
N LEU A 293 -5.46 15.97 14.44
CA LEU A 293 -4.88 16.65 15.60
C LEU A 293 -4.67 15.67 16.76
N GLY A 294 -5.63 14.79 17.01
CA GLY A 294 -5.51 13.75 18.03
C GLY A 294 -4.36 12.77 17.74
N ALA A 295 -4.17 12.39 16.48
CA ALA A 295 -3.03 11.56 16.09
C ALA A 295 -1.68 12.28 16.31
N ASP A 296 -1.59 13.58 16.04
CA ASP A 296 -0.38 14.36 16.31
C ASP A 296 -0.11 14.47 17.82
N VAL A 297 -1.14 14.72 18.63
CA VAL A 297 -1.07 14.72 20.11
C VAL A 297 -0.56 13.38 20.62
N VAL A 298 -1.11 12.26 20.13
CA VAL A 298 -0.67 10.91 20.52
C VAL A 298 0.78 10.66 20.08
N GLY A 299 1.15 11.04 18.86
CA GLY A 299 2.52 10.89 18.37
C GLY A 299 3.54 11.60 19.24
N ARG A 300 3.22 12.83 19.68
CA ARG A 300 4.07 13.63 20.58
C ARG A 300 4.13 13.12 22.01
N LEU A 301 3.09 12.41 22.48
CA LEU A 301 3.13 11.73 23.78
C LEU A 301 4.04 10.51 23.79
N ILE A 302 4.10 9.75 22.68
CA ILE A 302 4.88 8.53 22.58
C ILE A 302 6.38 8.83 22.48
N ASP A 303 6.76 9.91 21.80
CA ASP A 303 8.16 10.32 21.69
C ASP A 303 8.37 11.81 22.01
N PRO A 304 8.49 12.16 23.32
CA PRO A 304 8.75 13.53 23.75
C PRO A 304 10.17 14.03 23.43
N THR A 305 11.07 13.13 23.00
CA THR A 305 12.52 13.39 23.01
C THR A 305 13.05 14.10 21.76
N GLY A 306 12.21 14.33 20.74
CA GLY A 306 12.51 15.18 19.57
C GLY A 306 12.54 14.45 18.22
N ALA A 307 12.53 13.10 18.22
CA ALA A 307 12.29 12.32 17.00
C ALA A 307 10.78 12.24 16.75
N GLU A 308 10.20 13.30 16.19
CA GLU A 308 8.76 13.38 16.01
C GLU A 308 8.24 12.25 15.10
N LEU A 309 7.26 11.51 15.60
CA LEU A 309 6.62 10.43 14.85
C LEU A 309 5.80 11.00 13.68
N PRO A 310 5.90 10.44 12.46
CA PRO A 310 5.05 10.84 11.36
C PRO A 310 3.58 10.62 11.70
N VAL A 311 2.80 11.67 11.50
CA VAL A 311 1.39 11.67 11.87
C VAL A 311 0.61 10.74 10.94
N GLY A 312 1.07 10.57 9.69
CA GLY A 312 0.54 9.56 8.77
C GLY A 312 0.68 8.12 9.31
N ALA A 313 1.78 7.81 9.99
CA ALA A 313 1.95 6.53 10.65
C ALA A 313 1.01 6.38 11.85
N VAL A 314 0.91 7.40 12.72
CA VAL A 314 0.04 7.35 13.91
C VAL A 314 -1.44 7.23 13.51
N THR A 315 -1.89 7.98 12.50
CA THR A 315 -3.25 7.86 11.96
C THR A 315 -3.54 6.47 11.41
N ALA A 316 -2.58 5.84 10.71
CA ALA A 316 -2.72 4.47 10.24
C ALA A 316 -2.74 3.44 11.40
N MET A 317 -1.97 3.66 12.47
CA MET A 317 -2.01 2.82 13.68
C MET A 317 -3.36 2.87 14.40
N ILE A 318 -4.06 4.02 14.35
CA ILE A 318 -5.41 4.18 14.92
C ILE A 318 -6.48 3.64 13.96
N GLY A 319 -6.35 3.95 12.66
CA GLY A 319 -7.33 3.61 11.64
C GLY A 319 -7.37 2.12 11.28
N SER A 320 -6.24 1.42 11.38
CA SER A 320 -6.15 -0.01 11.01
C SER A 320 -6.92 -0.92 11.98
N PRO A 321 -6.77 -0.81 13.32
CA PRO A 321 -7.62 -1.53 14.28
C PRO A 321 -9.11 -1.22 14.11
N TRP A 322 -9.46 0.05 13.81
CA TRP A 322 -10.84 0.44 13.54
C TRP A 322 -11.41 -0.28 12.30
N LEU A 323 -10.64 -0.35 11.20
CA LEU A 323 -11.03 -1.09 10.00
C LEU A 323 -11.24 -2.59 10.32
N ILE A 324 -10.33 -3.20 11.07
CA ILE A 324 -10.44 -4.61 11.48
C ILE A 324 -11.70 -4.83 12.33
N TYR A 325 -11.95 -3.96 13.31
CA TYR A 325 -13.15 -4.01 14.14
C TYR A 325 -14.44 -3.87 13.32
N LEU A 326 -14.45 -2.95 12.35
CA LEU A 326 -15.60 -2.72 11.50
C LEU A 326 -15.94 -3.95 10.66
N VAL A 327 -14.93 -4.53 10.04
CA VAL A 327 -15.04 -5.76 9.26
C VAL A 327 -15.55 -6.88 10.15
N TYR A 328 -14.96 -7.06 11.34
CA TYR A 328 -15.41 -8.04 12.33
C TYR A 328 -16.88 -7.84 12.73
N ARG A 329 -17.37 -6.60 12.84
CA ARG A 329 -18.78 -6.30 13.14
C ARG A 329 -19.70 -6.61 11.96
N MET A 330 -19.31 -6.25 10.73
CA MET A 330 -20.06 -6.56 9.51
C MET A 330 -20.16 -8.08 9.27
N MET A 331 -19.15 -8.85 9.65
CA MET A 331 -19.16 -10.31 9.54
C MET A 331 -20.23 -10.96 10.42
N LYS A 332 -20.71 -10.29 11.48
CA LYS A 332 -21.79 -10.77 12.34
C LYS A 332 -23.16 -10.73 11.63
N SER A 333 -23.34 -9.89 10.61
CA SER A 333 -24.52 -9.92 9.73
C SER A 333 -24.30 -10.92 8.59
N ARG A 334 -24.70 -12.18 8.83
CA ARG A 334 -24.50 -13.36 7.97
C ARG A 334 -24.99 -13.21 6.51
N GLN A 335 -25.84 -12.22 6.24
CA GLN A 335 -26.51 -11.99 4.97
C GLN A 335 -25.62 -11.31 3.90
N TYR A 336 -24.48 -10.70 4.27
CA TYR A 336 -23.59 -10.01 3.32
C TYR A 336 -22.53 -10.93 2.68
N MET A 337 -22.39 -12.17 3.16
CA MET A 337 -21.27 -13.06 2.81
C MET A 337 -21.57 -14.05 1.68
N ASN A 338 -22.83 -14.19 1.26
CA ASN A 338 -23.23 -15.15 0.21
C ASN A 338 -23.22 -14.57 -1.21
N ASP A 339 -23.26 -13.24 -1.39
CA ASP A 339 -23.62 -12.66 -2.70
C ASP A 339 -22.45 -12.35 -3.66
N ASN A 340 -21.20 -12.59 -3.27
CA ASN A 340 -20.05 -12.42 -4.20
C ASN A 340 -19.39 -13.74 -4.61
N GLY A 341 -20.04 -14.86 -4.32
CA GLY A 341 -19.54 -16.21 -4.58
C GLY A 341 -19.81 -16.75 -5.98
N ALA A 342 -19.66 -15.97 -7.06
CA ALA A 342 -19.73 -16.51 -8.42
C ALA A 342 -19.17 -15.55 -9.47
N ASN A 343 -17.91 -15.14 -9.34
CA ASN A 343 -17.15 -14.66 -10.50
C ASN A 343 -15.80 -15.38 -10.57
N ALA A 344 -15.83 -16.71 -10.42
CA ALA A 344 -14.78 -17.52 -11.03
C ALA A 344 -14.89 -17.27 -12.54
N ALA A 345 -13.89 -16.59 -13.08
CA ALA A 345 -13.75 -16.32 -14.50
C ALA A 345 -14.14 -17.57 -15.30
N GLY A 346 -15.11 -17.39 -16.21
CA GLY A 346 -15.62 -18.46 -17.07
C GLY A 346 -14.48 -19.27 -17.68
N ALA A 347 -14.77 -20.55 -17.91
CA ALA A 347 -13.85 -21.54 -18.48
C ALA A 347 -13.07 -20.95 -19.68
N SER A 348 -11.87 -20.42 -19.42
CA SER A 348 -10.95 -20.05 -20.47
C SER A 348 -10.29 -21.33 -20.92
N SER A 349 -10.63 -21.82 -22.11
CA SER A 349 -9.88 -22.90 -22.73
C SER A 349 -8.42 -22.46 -22.87
N SER A 350 -7.48 -23.35 -22.54
CA SER A 350 -6.07 -23.12 -22.78
C SER A 350 -5.82 -22.94 -24.27
N TYR A 351 -5.13 -21.87 -24.67
CA TYR A 351 -4.77 -21.66 -26.09
C TYR A 351 -3.56 -22.53 -26.51
N TYR A 352 -2.75 -23.01 -25.55
CA TYR A 352 -1.51 -23.72 -25.82
C TYR A 352 -1.44 -25.11 -25.15
N SER A 353 -0.63 -26.00 -25.73
CA SER A 353 -0.35 -27.32 -25.16
C SER A 353 0.60 -27.20 -23.97
N TYR A 354 0.18 -27.76 -22.82
CA TYR A 354 0.93 -27.72 -21.56
C TYR A 354 2.39 -28.20 -21.69
N LYS A 355 2.64 -29.27 -22.46
CA LYS A 355 3.99 -29.80 -22.67
C LYS A 355 4.93 -28.77 -23.32
N LYS A 356 4.44 -28.05 -24.34
CA LYS A 356 5.21 -27.01 -25.04
C LYS A 356 5.52 -25.85 -24.10
N VAL A 357 4.53 -25.41 -23.32
CA VAL A 357 4.68 -24.31 -22.36
C VAL A 357 5.75 -24.62 -21.32
N ILE A 358 5.76 -25.85 -20.76
CA ILE A 358 6.78 -26.27 -19.80
C ILE A 358 8.16 -26.25 -20.43
N ILE A 359 8.34 -26.88 -21.60
CA ILE A 359 9.66 -26.96 -22.26
C ILE A 359 10.19 -25.54 -22.50
N ILE A 360 9.39 -24.66 -23.09
CA ILE A 360 9.78 -23.27 -23.36
C ILE A 360 10.11 -22.53 -22.05
N SER A 361 9.33 -22.71 -21.00
CA SER A 361 9.55 -22.03 -19.72
C SER A 361 10.81 -22.53 -19.01
N ILE A 362 11.09 -23.84 -19.06
CA ILE A 362 12.33 -24.41 -18.52
C ILE A 362 13.54 -23.90 -19.30
N THR A 363 13.49 -23.94 -20.64
CA THR A 363 14.55 -23.41 -21.50
C THR A 363 14.78 -21.93 -21.23
N LEU A 364 13.72 -21.13 -21.15
CA LEU A 364 13.82 -19.71 -20.85
C LEU A 364 14.42 -19.46 -19.46
N CYS A 365 14.03 -20.23 -18.45
CA CYS A 365 14.60 -20.15 -17.10
C CYS A 365 16.11 -20.42 -17.12
N ILE A 366 16.55 -21.51 -17.76
CA ILE A 366 17.97 -21.86 -17.90
C ILE A 366 18.73 -20.75 -18.63
N VAL A 367 18.18 -20.23 -19.74
CA VAL A 367 18.79 -19.13 -20.49
C VAL A 367 18.92 -17.88 -19.63
N THR A 368 17.88 -17.50 -18.86
CA THR A 368 17.95 -16.33 -17.98
C THR A 368 18.97 -16.49 -16.87
N ILE A 369 19.13 -17.69 -16.30
CA ILE A 369 20.16 -17.99 -15.30
C ILE A 369 21.55 -17.90 -15.95
N ALA A 370 21.74 -18.52 -17.12
CA ALA A 370 23.01 -18.48 -17.83
C ALA A 370 23.44 -17.04 -18.16
N LEU A 371 22.53 -16.24 -18.73
CA LEU A 371 22.75 -14.80 -18.96
C LEU A 371 23.01 -14.05 -17.65
N GLY A 372 22.30 -14.41 -16.59
CA GLY A 372 22.50 -13.89 -15.24
C GLY A 372 23.85 -14.27 -14.59
N VAL A 373 24.56 -15.28 -15.10
CA VAL A 373 25.91 -15.59 -14.62
C VAL A 373 26.97 -14.90 -15.49
N THR A 374 26.74 -14.81 -16.80
CA THR A 374 27.70 -14.26 -17.75
C THR A 374 27.71 -12.73 -17.80
N ILE A 375 26.54 -12.08 -17.81
CA ILE A 375 26.42 -10.63 -17.92
C ILE A 375 26.80 -9.99 -16.59
N GLY A 376 28.00 -9.39 -16.52
CA GLY A 376 28.48 -8.64 -15.37
C GLY A 376 27.87 -7.25 -15.23
N SER A 377 28.16 -6.58 -14.12
CA SER A 377 27.77 -5.19 -13.82
C SER A 377 28.21 -4.20 -14.91
N ASN A 378 29.34 -4.48 -15.58
CA ASN A 378 29.90 -3.62 -16.63
C ASN A 378 29.48 -4.02 -18.04
N ALA A 379 28.46 -4.88 -18.22
CA ALA A 379 27.87 -5.26 -19.52
C ALA A 379 28.84 -5.49 -20.71
N TYR A 380 30.12 -5.85 -20.46
CA TYR A 380 31.06 -6.08 -21.53
C TYR A 380 30.75 -7.43 -22.17
N ILE A 381 30.44 -7.38 -23.46
CA ILE A 381 30.21 -8.53 -24.35
C ILE A 381 31.42 -9.50 -24.32
N GLU A 382 32.62 -8.99 -24.00
CA GLU A 382 33.85 -9.77 -23.82
C GLU A 382 33.72 -10.91 -22.80
N SER A 383 32.90 -10.77 -21.76
CA SER A 383 32.67 -11.86 -20.80
C SER A 383 31.98 -13.07 -21.43
N ILE A 384 31.05 -12.86 -22.37
CA ILE A 384 30.34 -13.97 -23.02
C ILE A 384 31.26 -14.69 -24.01
N THR A 385 32.04 -13.93 -24.79
CA THR A 385 33.02 -14.51 -25.72
C THR A 385 34.10 -15.29 -24.99
N ASN A 386 34.58 -14.79 -23.85
CA ASN A 386 35.61 -15.47 -23.03
C ASN A 386 35.07 -16.71 -22.31
N VAL A 387 33.78 -16.71 -21.92
CA VAL A 387 33.10 -17.91 -21.39
C VAL A 387 32.99 -18.98 -22.47
N ILE A 388 32.63 -18.60 -23.70
CA ILE A 388 32.47 -19.54 -24.83
C ILE A 388 33.83 -20.01 -25.35
N SER A 389 34.86 -19.15 -25.38
CA SER A 389 36.22 -19.49 -25.82
C SER A 389 37.05 -20.20 -24.75
N GLY A 390 36.54 -20.34 -23.53
CA GLY A 390 37.22 -20.99 -22.40
C GLY A 390 38.36 -20.17 -21.78
N GLN A 391 38.56 -18.92 -22.21
CA GLN A 391 39.63 -18.03 -21.76
C GLN A 391 39.21 -17.21 -20.53
N LEU A 392 38.74 -17.89 -19.47
CA LEU A 392 38.34 -17.22 -18.22
C LEU A 392 39.51 -17.11 -17.25
N THR A 393 39.75 -15.90 -16.75
CA THR A 393 40.70 -15.71 -15.65
C THR A 393 40.18 -16.38 -14.37
N GLN A 394 41.07 -16.69 -13.43
CA GLN A 394 40.66 -17.27 -12.14
C GLN A 394 39.73 -16.33 -11.35
N PHE A 395 39.91 -15.02 -11.52
CA PHE A 395 39.03 -14.01 -10.93
C PHE A 395 37.61 -14.10 -11.51
N ASP A 396 37.47 -14.20 -12.84
CA ASP A 396 36.17 -14.32 -13.51
C ASP A 396 35.42 -15.58 -13.07
N LYS A 397 36.13 -16.72 -12.98
CA LYS A 397 35.56 -17.99 -12.49
C LYS A 397 35.04 -17.86 -11.06
N ASN A 398 35.82 -17.26 -10.17
CA ASN A 398 35.42 -17.06 -8.78
C ASN A 398 34.25 -16.08 -8.67
N MET A 399 34.24 -15.00 -9.44
CA MET A 399 33.12 -14.05 -9.46
C MET A 399 31.83 -14.72 -9.96
N MET A 400 31.92 -15.50 -11.04
CA MET A 400 30.77 -16.23 -11.59
C MET A 400 30.23 -17.27 -10.60
N MET A 401 31.10 -18.10 -10.04
CA MET A 401 30.69 -19.24 -9.21
C MET A 401 30.28 -18.84 -7.79
N ASN A 402 30.94 -17.85 -7.18
CA ASN A 402 30.74 -17.52 -5.77
C ASN A 402 29.86 -16.29 -5.54
N LEU A 403 29.71 -15.41 -6.54
CA LEU A 403 28.90 -14.19 -6.40
C LEU A 403 27.65 -14.19 -7.29
N ARG A 404 27.75 -14.66 -8.54
CA ARG A 404 26.64 -14.54 -9.52
C ARG A 404 25.72 -15.75 -9.55
N LEU A 405 26.28 -16.96 -9.64
CA LEU A 405 25.48 -18.19 -9.67
C LEU A 405 24.58 -18.36 -8.44
N PRO A 406 25.09 -18.26 -7.19
CA PRO A 406 24.22 -18.39 -6.01
C PRO A 406 23.14 -17.31 -5.99
N ARG A 407 23.47 -16.06 -6.36
CA ARG A 407 22.51 -14.95 -6.47
C ARG A 407 21.40 -15.24 -7.48
N MET A 408 21.72 -15.76 -8.66
CA MET A 408 20.73 -16.13 -9.68
C MET A 408 19.86 -17.31 -9.26
N LEU A 409 20.43 -18.30 -8.58
CA LEU A 409 19.67 -19.43 -8.05
C LEU A 409 18.73 -18.99 -6.93
N VAL A 410 19.19 -18.09 -6.05
CA VAL A 410 18.35 -17.46 -5.03
C VAL A 410 17.19 -16.71 -5.69
N ALA A 411 17.45 -15.91 -6.72
CA ALA A 411 16.42 -15.21 -7.48
C ALA A 411 15.40 -16.18 -8.10
N ALA A 412 15.87 -17.25 -8.74
CA ALA A 412 14.99 -18.24 -9.37
C ALA A 412 14.11 -18.97 -8.34
N ILE A 413 14.70 -19.48 -7.25
CA ILE A 413 13.98 -20.27 -6.24
C ILE A 413 13.03 -19.39 -5.43
N ALA A 414 13.48 -18.22 -4.96
CA ALA A 414 12.60 -17.27 -4.28
C ALA A 414 11.47 -16.80 -5.19
N GLY A 415 11.80 -16.57 -6.47
CA GLY A 415 10.87 -16.27 -7.55
C GLY A 415 9.74 -17.29 -7.63
N ALA A 416 10.11 -18.56 -7.74
CA ALA A 416 9.18 -19.69 -7.81
C ALA A 416 8.33 -19.83 -6.54
N CYS A 417 8.94 -19.76 -5.36
CA CYS A 417 8.27 -19.97 -4.08
C CYS A 417 7.26 -18.87 -3.75
N LEU A 418 7.60 -17.60 -4.01
CA LEU A 418 6.68 -16.48 -3.84
C LEU A 418 5.52 -16.54 -4.83
N ALA A 419 5.76 -16.99 -6.07
CA ALA A 419 4.69 -17.23 -7.03
C ALA A 419 3.75 -18.38 -6.61
N ILE A 420 4.29 -19.47 -6.07
CA ILE A 420 3.48 -20.58 -5.52
C ILE A 420 2.64 -20.09 -4.33
N SER A 421 3.23 -19.35 -3.39
CA SER A 421 2.48 -18.77 -2.27
C SER A 421 1.36 -17.84 -2.76
N GLY A 422 1.65 -16.98 -3.74
CA GLY A 422 0.67 -16.15 -4.42
C GLY A 422 -0.46 -16.95 -5.07
N LEU A 423 -0.15 -18.02 -5.80
CA LEU A 423 -1.16 -18.92 -6.39
C LEU A 423 -2.09 -19.50 -5.31
N VAL A 424 -1.53 -19.97 -4.20
CA VAL A 424 -2.31 -20.54 -3.10
C VAL A 424 -3.23 -19.48 -2.49
N PHE A 425 -2.73 -18.27 -2.22
CA PHE A 425 -3.57 -17.19 -1.70
C PHE A 425 -4.64 -16.71 -2.68
N GLN A 426 -4.34 -16.66 -3.98
CA GLN A 426 -5.35 -16.38 -5.01
C GLN A 426 -6.47 -17.42 -5.02
N GLY A 427 -6.13 -18.70 -4.86
CA GLY A 427 -7.11 -19.79 -4.77
C GLY A 427 -7.96 -19.70 -3.49
N ILE A 428 -7.33 -19.51 -2.34
CA ILE A 428 -8.01 -19.42 -1.03
C ILE A 428 -8.92 -18.19 -0.97
N LEU A 429 -8.42 -17.03 -1.38
CA LEU A 429 -9.16 -15.78 -1.35
C LEU A 429 -10.17 -15.66 -2.49
N ARG A 430 -10.19 -16.62 -3.43
CA ARG A 430 -10.98 -16.58 -4.68
C ARG A 430 -10.84 -15.24 -5.39
N ASN A 431 -9.64 -14.67 -5.32
CA ASN A 431 -9.34 -13.37 -5.86
C ASN A 431 -8.03 -13.48 -6.65
N PRO A 432 -8.07 -13.38 -8.00
CA PRO A 432 -6.87 -13.50 -8.83
C PRO A 432 -5.86 -12.37 -8.58
N LEU A 433 -6.20 -11.39 -7.73
CA LEU A 433 -5.39 -10.23 -7.37
C LEU A 433 -4.84 -10.32 -5.96
N ALA A 434 -5.11 -11.43 -5.26
CA ALA A 434 -4.46 -11.69 -4.00
C ALA A 434 -2.94 -11.83 -4.20
N ASP A 435 -2.21 -11.21 -3.28
CA ASP A 435 -0.76 -11.30 -3.16
C ASP A 435 -0.44 -11.47 -1.66
N PRO A 436 0.64 -12.18 -1.28
CA PRO A 436 1.05 -12.31 0.12
C PRO A 436 1.16 -10.97 0.87
N SER A 437 1.50 -9.88 0.16
CA SER A 437 1.56 -8.53 0.74
C SER A 437 0.21 -7.99 1.20
N ILE A 438 -0.91 -8.40 0.57
CA ILE A 438 -2.27 -7.95 0.90
C ILE A 438 -2.73 -8.56 2.23
N ILE A 439 -2.28 -9.78 2.56
CA ILE A 439 -2.62 -10.45 3.81
C ILE A 439 -1.79 -9.90 4.99
N GLY A 440 -0.71 -9.17 4.69
CA GLY A 440 0.18 -8.58 5.69
C GLY A 440 1.45 -9.39 5.96
N ILE A 441 1.76 -10.42 5.16
CA ILE A 441 3.00 -11.20 5.33
C ILE A 441 4.22 -10.30 5.11
N SER A 442 4.21 -9.54 4.02
CA SER A 442 5.32 -8.64 3.67
C SER A 442 5.49 -7.50 4.69
N SER A 443 4.39 -6.88 5.14
CA SER A 443 4.47 -5.82 6.15
C SER A 443 4.93 -6.37 7.50
N GLY A 444 4.43 -7.53 7.92
CA GLY A 444 4.87 -8.21 9.14
C GLY A 444 6.35 -8.57 9.10
N ALA A 445 6.82 -9.11 7.97
CA ALA A 445 8.24 -9.40 7.78
C ALA A 445 9.11 -8.13 7.78
N GLY A 446 8.63 -7.03 7.19
CA GLY A 446 9.29 -5.73 7.29
C GLY A 446 9.39 -5.22 8.73
N VAL A 447 8.30 -5.27 9.49
CA VAL A 447 8.33 -4.92 10.92
C VAL A 447 9.34 -5.77 11.68
N GLY A 448 9.33 -7.09 11.48
CA GLY A 448 10.25 -8.01 12.14
C GLY A 448 11.72 -7.74 11.80
N ALA A 449 12.03 -7.50 10.51
CA ALA A 449 13.38 -7.17 10.07
C ALA A 449 13.88 -5.85 10.66
N LEU A 450 13.08 -4.79 10.58
CA LEU A 450 13.46 -3.48 11.11
C LEU A 450 13.53 -3.47 12.64
N THR A 451 12.75 -4.31 13.32
CA THR A 451 12.89 -4.51 14.77
C THR A 451 14.28 -5.04 15.10
N VAL A 452 14.75 -6.08 14.40
CA VAL A 452 16.13 -6.58 14.60
C VAL A 452 17.15 -5.51 14.26
N MET A 453 16.95 -4.79 13.15
CA MET A 453 17.92 -3.82 12.65
C MET A 453 18.07 -2.57 13.54
N TYR A 454 16.99 -2.11 14.18
CA TYR A 454 16.98 -0.84 14.91
C TYR A 454 16.70 -0.95 16.41
N VAL A 455 15.94 -1.95 16.84
CA VAL A 455 15.68 -2.18 18.28
C VAL A 455 16.78 -3.04 18.89
N PHE A 456 17.31 -4.00 18.12
CA PHE A 456 18.38 -4.90 18.56
C PHE A 456 19.63 -4.84 17.67
N PRO A 457 20.24 -3.65 17.46
CA PRO A 457 21.34 -3.46 16.51
C PRO A 457 22.63 -4.23 16.87
N ALA A 458 22.76 -4.66 18.14
CA ALA A 458 23.88 -5.48 18.60
C ALA A 458 23.78 -6.95 18.15
N LEU A 459 22.63 -7.40 17.63
CA LEU A 459 22.48 -8.76 17.14
C LEU A 459 23.22 -8.97 15.81
N PRO A 460 23.88 -10.13 15.61
CA PRO A 460 24.47 -10.48 14.33
C PRO A 460 23.46 -10.46 13.18
N GLY A 461 23.91 -10.11 11.97
CA GLY A 461 23.05 -10.02 10.78
C GLY A 461 22.27 -11.29 10.40
N PHE A 462 22.64 -12.46 10.93
CA PHE A 462 21.88 -13.70 10.77
C PHE A 462 20.50 -13.67 11.48
N PHE A 463 20.32 -12.83 12.50
CA PHE A 463 19.01 -12.65 13.15
C PHE A 463 18.02 -11.85 12.30
N LEU A 464 18.48 -11.10 11.30
CA LEU A 464 17.62 -10.29 10.45
C LEU A 464 16.60 -11.15 9.68
N PRO A 465 16.99 -12.22 8.95
CA PRO A 465 16.05 -13.19 8.38
C PRO A 465 15.10 -13.82 9.41
N ILE A 466 15.58 -14.12 10.62
CA ILE A 466 14.75 -14.74 11.67
C ILE A 466 13.65 -13.78 12.11
N GLY A 467 14.00 -12.51 12.36
CA GLY A 467 13.04 -11.45 12.69
C GLY A 467 11.99 -11.29 11.60
N ALA A 468 12.41 -11.24 10.33
CA ALA A 468 11.50 -11.17 9.18
C ALA A 468 10.55 -12.37 9.09
N PHE A 469 11.06 -13.59 9.27
CA PHE A 469 10.27 -14.81 9.25
C PHE A 469 9.21 -14.82 10.36
N ILE A 470 9.59 -14.50 11.59
CA ILE A 470 8.69 -14.44 12.74
C ILE A 470 7.66 -13.33 12.55
N GLY A 471 8.07 -12.15 12.09
CA GLY A 471 7.17 -11.02 11.83
C GLY A 471 6.09 -11.34 10.80
N GLY A 472 6.45 -12.03 9.71
CA GLY A 472 5.49 -12.50 8.71
C GLY A 472 4.48 -13.51 9.26
N LEU A 473 4.95 -14.46 10.07
CA LEU A 473 4.09 -15.44 10.74
C LEU A 473 3.15 -14.80 11.76
N LEU A 474 3.65 -13.86 12.57
CA LEU A 474 2.84 -13.14 13.55
C LEU A 474 1.73 -12.34 12.87
N ALA A 475 2.02 -11.65 11.77
CA ALA A 475 1.00 -10.91 11.02
C ALA A 475 -0.15 -11.82 10.57
N VAL A 476 0.15 -12.99 9.97
CA VAL A 476 -0.89 -13.94 9.56
C VAL A 476 -1.56 -14.61 10.77
N GLY A 477 -0.83 -14.86 11.86
CA GLY A 477 -1.40 -15.35 13.11
C GLY A 477 -2.51 -14.43 13.62
N ILE A 478 -2.29 -13.11 13.57
CA ILE A 478 -3.31 -12.11 13.92
C ILE A 478 -4.49 -12.14 12.94
N VAL A 479 -4.24 -12.28 11.62
CA VAL A 479 -5.31 -12.44 10.61
C VAL A 479 -6.18 -13.66 10.94
N LEU A 480 -5.55 -14.80 11.22
CA LEU A 480 -6.22 -16.07 11.52
C LEU A 480 -7.03 -15.97 12.82
N PHE A 481 -6.48 -15.31 13.85
CA PHE A 481 -7.17 -15.08 15.12
C PHE A 481 -8.50 -14.32 14.93
N PHE A 482 -8.49 -13.20 14.19
CA PHE A 482 -9.70 -12.41 13.97
C PHE A 482 -10.66 -13.03 12.95
N SER A 483 -10.18 -13.87 12.04
CA SER A 483 -11.00 -14.50 10.99
C SER A 483 -11.61 -15.85 11.38
N TRP A 484 -11.14 -16.51 12.46
CA TRP A 484 -11.61 -17.84 12.86
C TRP A 484 -13.12 -17.91 13.04
N LYS A 485 -13.76 -16.92 13.69
CA LYS A 485 -15.23 -16.92 13.88
C LYS A 485 -16.03 -16.91 12.59
N SER A 486 -15.43 -16.55 11.46
CA SER A 486 -16.07 -16.60 10.13
C SER A 486 -15.77 -17.86 9.33
N GLY A 487 -15.16 -18.87 9.96
CA GLY A 487 -14.68 -20.06 9.24
C GLY A 487 -13.58 -19.72 8.23
N PHE A 488 -12.79 -18.68 8.48
CA PHE A 488 -11.75 -18.20 7.57
C PHE A 488 -12.30 -17.80 6.19
N SER A 489 -13.46 -17.14 6.13
CA SER A 489 -14.07 -16.72 4.86
C SER A 489 -13.09 -15.87 4.01
N PRO A 490 -13.05 -16.03 2.67
CA PRO A 490 -12.13 -15.31 1.78
C PRO A 490 -12.15 -13.78 1.95
N THR A 491 -13.34 -13.21 2.07
CA THR A 491 -13.57 -11.77 2.27
C THR A 491 -13.02 -11.28 3.60
N ALA A 492 -13.25 -12.03 4.69
CA ALA A 492 -12.73 -11.68 6.01
C ALA A 492 -11.21 -11.72 6.06
N LEU A 493 -10.59 -12.77 5.50
CA LEU A 493 -9.14 -12.90 5.41
C LEU A 493 -8.53 -11.71 4.65
N ALA A 494 -9.11 -11.34 3.51
CA ALA A 494 -8.62 -10.23 2.70
C ALA A 494 -8.75 -8.88 3.42
N LEU A 495 -9.91 -8.60 4.02
CA LEU A 495 -10.17 -7.31 4.67
C LEU A 495 -9.37 -7.13 5.98
N ILE A 496 -9.29 -8.17 6.81
CA ILE A 496 -8.45 -8.16 8.03
C ILE A 496 -6.97 -8.05 7.63
N GLY A 497 -6.56 -8.78 6.59
CA GLY A 497 -5.21 -8.71 6.01
C GLY A 497 -4.81 -7.31 5.58
N ILE A 498 -5.69 -6.59 4.86
CA ILE A 498 -5.45 -5.19 4.46
C ILE A 498 -5.23 -4.30 5.69
N GLY A 499 -6.01 -4.49 6.76
CA GLY A 499 -5.83 -3.76 8.01
C GLY A 499 -4.48 -4.05 8.70
N ILE A 500 -4.08 -5.32 8.77
CA ILE A 500 -2.78 -5.71 9.36
C ILE A 500 -1.62 -5.24 8.49
N SER A 501 -1.80 -5.24 7.16
CA SER A 501 -0.82 -4.71 6.21
C SER A 501 -0.56 -3.23 6.47
N ALA A 502 -1.61 -2.43 6.58
CA ALA A 502 -1.52 -1.01 6.89
C ALA A 502 -0.92 -0.71 8.27
N LEU A 503 -1.27 -1.50 9.30
CA LEU A 503 -0.67 -1.40 10.62
C LEU A 503 0.84 -1.68 10.56
N GLY A 504 1.25 -2.73 9.85
CA GLY A 504 2.67 -3.04 9.65
C GLY A 504 3.42 -1.95 8.90
N SER A 505 2.82 -1.38 7.84
CA SER A 505 3.38 -0.23 7.12
C SER A 505 3.57 1.00 8.02
N ALA A 506 2.64 1.25 8.94
CA ALA A 506 2.76 2.35 9.89
C ALA A 506 3.94 2.15 10.86
N ILE A 507 4.12 0.93 11.38
CA ILE A 507 5.26 0.60 12.23
C ILE A 507 6.58 0.69 11.46
N ILE A 508 6.62 0.22 10.21
CA ILE A 508 7.78 0.37 9.32
C ILE A 508 8.15 1.84 9.16
N GLN A 509 7.18 2.73 8.91
CA GLN A 509 7.44 4.17 8.77
C GLN A 509 8.06 4.76 10.04
N ILE A 510 7.54 4.39 11.22
CA ILE A 510 8.10 4.83 12.50
C ILE A 510 9.56 4.38 12.66
N PHE A 511 9.87 3.13 12.30
CA PHE A 511 11.25 2.64 12.38
C PHE A 511 12.19 3.37 11.43
N ILE A 512 11.78 3.66 10.20
CA ILE A 512 12.64 4.37 9.26
C ILE A 512 12.90 5.81 9.72
N VAL A 513 11.92 6.49 10.32
CA VAL A 513 12.14 7.82 10.91
C VAL A 513 13.17 7.78 12.04
N ARG A 514 13.11 6.75 12.88
CA ARG A 514 14.08 6.57 13.97
C ARG A 514 15.48 6.12 13.49
N ALA A 515 15.59 5.60 12.27
CA ALA A 515 16.82 5.05 11.73
C ALA A 515 17.91 6.07 11.43
N ASN A 516 17.55 7.36 11.30
CA ASN A 516 18.42 8.50 10.95
C ASN A 516 19.43 8.21 9.81
N LEU A 517 20.60 7.63 10.11
CA LEU A 517 21.71 7.39 9.17
C LEU A 517 21.60 6.09 8.35
N ASN A 518 20.70 5.17 8.70
CA ASN A 518 20.61 3.84 8.06
C ASN A 518 19.34 3.63 7.23
N VAL A 519 18.74 4.72 6.72
CA VAL A 519 17.48 4.67 5.94
C VAL A 519 17.64 3.91 4.63
N ALA A 520 18.74 4.12 3.90
CA ALA A 520 19.00 3.44 2.63
C ALA A 520 19.07 1.90 2.78
N ALA A 521 19.63 1.39 3.88
CA ALA A 521 19.68 -0.04 4.18
C ALA A 521 18.27 -0.61 4.42
N ALA A 522 17.42 0.09 5.18
CA ALA A 522 16.02 -0.29 5.38
C ALA A 522 15.24 -0.27 4.07
N LEU A 523 15.35 0.81 3.30
CA LEU A 523 14.66 0.94 2.01
C LEU A 523 15.11 -0.15 1.04
N THR A 524 16.40 -0.47 0.99
CA THR A 524 16.92 -1.57 0.16
C THR A 524 16.35 -2.93 0.57
N TRP A 525 16.23 -3.19 1.88
CA TRP A 525 15.66 -4.45 2.38
C TRP A 525 14.14 -4.54 2.12
N LEU A 526 13.39 -3.47 2.42
CA LEU A 526 11.95 -3.37 2.18
C LEU A 526 11.58 -3.33 0.69
N SER A 527 12.53 -2.97 -0.16
CA SER A 527 12.36 -3.00 -1.61
C SER A 527 12.54 -4.40 -2.20
N GLY A 528 13.08 -5.34 -1.41
CA GLY A 528 13.44 -6.68 -1.87
C GLY A 528 14.67 -6.65 -2.78
N SER A 529 15.75 -7.30 -2.35
CA SER A 529 17.00 -7.40 -3.11
C SER A 529 17.67 -8.76 -2.99
N THR A 530 18.09 -9.24 -4.15
CA THR A 530 18.97 -10.41 -4.37
C THR A 530 20.45 -10.04 -4.22
N TYR A 531 20.77 -8.79 -3.91
CA TYR A 531 22.12 -8.32 -3.66
C TYR A 531 22.80 -9.08 -2.50
N ALA A 532 24.10 -9.34 -2.67
CA ALA A 532 24.95 -10.01 -1.69
C ALA A 532 24.45 -11.40 -1.19
N ARG A 533 23.70 -12.14 -2.02
CA ARG A 533 23.24 -13.51 -1.69
C ARG A 533 24.21 -14.58 -2.21
N GLY A 534 24.93 -15.22 -1.29
CA GLY A 534 25.84 -16.34 -1.56
C GLY A 534 25.26 -17.73 -1.25
N TRP A 535 26.11 -18.76 -1.36
CA TRP A 535 25.76 -20.17 -1.16
C TRP A 535 25.12 -20.47 0.21
N ASN A 536 25.64 -19.87 1.29
CA ASN A 536 25.07 -20.05 2.63
C ASN A 536 23.61 -19.58 2.72
N HIS A 537 23.23 -18.51 2.01
CA HIS A 537 21.84 -18.05 1.96
C HIS A 537 20.97 -18.97 1.10
N LEU A 538 21.52 -19.46 -0.03
CA LEU A 538 20.83 -20.40 -0.91
C LEU A 538 20.46 -21.69 -0.18
N GLU A 539 21.44 -22.34 0.44
CA GLU A 539 21.26 -23.68 1.02
C GLU A 539 20.46 -23.63 2.33
N ASN A 540 20.94 -22.83 3.30
CA ASN A 540 20.42 -22.88 4.67
C ASN A 540 19.09 -22.14 4.84
N ILE A 541 18.88 -21.04 4.11
CA ILE A 541 17.69 -20.20 4.28
C ILE A 541 16.61 -20.58 3.28
N ILE A 542 16.96 -20.77 2.01
CA ILE A 542 15.95 -20.90 0.94
C ILE A 542 15.68 -22.36 0.57
N LEU A 543 16.70 -23.09 0.12
CA LEU A 543 16.53 -24.34 -0.63
C LEU A 543 15.90 -25.44 0.22
N TYR A 544 16.50 -25.81 1.36
CA TYR A 544 16.00 -26.93 2.15
C TYR A 544 14.60 -26.68 2.73
N PRO A 545 14.30 -25.53 3.38
CA PRO A 545 12.97 -25.28 3.92
C PRO A 545 11.90 -25.17 2.82
N SER A 546 12.23 -24.52 1.70
CA SER A 546 11.26 -24.32 0.61
C SER A 546 10.94 -25.61 -0.13
N LEU A 547 11.92 -26.51 -0.32
CA LEU A 547 11.69 -27.77 -1.05
C LEU A 547 10.66 -28.66 -0.35
N ILE A 548 10.73 -28.77 0.97
CA ILE A 548 9.76 -29.53 1.79
C ILE A 548 8.36 -28.89 1.67
N LEU A 549 8.27 -27.57 1.80
CA LEU A 549 6.99 -26.85 1.73
C LEU A 549 6.35 -26.94 0.34
N VAL A 550 7.14 -26.76 -0.73
CA VAL A 550 6.69 -26.89 -2.13
C VAL A 550 6.17 -28.29 -2.39
N PHE A 551 6.86 -29.33 -1.90
CA PHE A 551 6.42 -30.72 -2.02
C PHE A 551 5.05 -30.94 -1.36
N ILE A 552 4.88 -30.49 -0.11
CA ILE A 552 3.60 -30.64 0.60
C ILE A 552 2.47 -29.87 -0.11
N ILE A 553 2.71 -28.63 -0.53
CA ILE A 553 1.70 -27.81 -1.21
C ILE A 553 1.31 -28.45 -2.54
N PHE A 554 2.23 -29.06 -3.28
CA PHE A 554 1.93 -29.70 -4.56
C PHE A 554 0.84 -30.79 -4.45
N PHE A 555 0.82 -31.57 -3.36
CA PHE A 555 -0.23 -32.57 -3.14
C PHE A 555 -1.55 -31.93 -2.70
N LEU A 556 -1.51 -30.83 -1.96
CA LEU A 556 -2.70 -30.12 -1.48
C LEU A 556 -3.31 -29.19 -2.53
N ILE A 557 -2.58 -28.81 -3.59
CA ILE A 557 -3.02 -27.78 -4.54
C ILE A 557 -4.31 -28.15 -5.28
N LYS A 558 -4.57 -29.45 -5.51
CA LYS A 558 -5.83 -29.94 -6.11
C LYS A 558 -7.06 -29.59 -5.27
N GLN A 559 -6.89 -29.45 -3.96
CA GLN A 559 -7.99 -29.07 -3.07
C GLN A 559 -8.48 -27.64 -3.34
N LEU A 560 -7.67 -26.80 -4.00
CA LEU A 560 -8.09 -25.48 -4.47
C LEU A 560 -9.07 -25.56 -5.64
N ASP A 561 -8.98 -26.58 -6.51
CA ASP A 561 -9.92 -26.76 -7.62
C ASP A 561 -11.37 -26.92 -7.08
N VAL A 562 -11.52 -27.65 -5.98
CA VAL A 562 -12.81 -27.86 -5.30
C VAL A 562 -13.22 -26.61 -4.52
N LEU A 563 -12.29 -25.95 -3.82
CA LEU A 563 -12.57 -24.69 -3.11
C LEU A 563 -13.00 -23.55 -4.04
N VAL A 564 -12.64 -23.54 -5.32
CA VAL A 564 -13.10 -22.47 -6.23
C VAL A 564 -14.61 -22.56 -6.53
N LEU A 565 -15.23 -23.74 -6.37
CA LEU A 565 -16.66 -23.96 -6.64
C LEU A 565 -17.59 -23.26 -5.64
N GLY A 566 -17.12 -22.96 -4.43
CA GLY A 566 -17.94 -22.43 -3.35
C GLY A 566 -17.81 -23.26 -2.07
N ASP A 567 -18.10 -22.66 -0.92
CA ASP A 567 -17.96 -23.34 0.38
C ASP A 567 -19.00 -24.46 0.53
N ASP A 568 -20.23 -24.23 0.07
CA ASP A 568 -21.33 -25.20 0.15
C ASP A 568 -21.09 -26.40 -0.76
N LEU A 569 -20.70 -26.16 -2.02
CA LEU A 569 -20.38 -27.23 -2.97
C LEU A 569 -19.15 -28.03 -2.54
N ALA A 570 -18.10 -27.38 -2.04
CA ALA A 570 -16.92 -28.07 -1.53
C ALA A 570 -17.26 -28.96 -0.31
N THR A 571 -18.12 -28.47 0.58
CA THR A 571 -18.61 -29.25 1.73
C THR A 571 -19.46 -30.44 1.25
N GLY A 572 -20.33 -30.24 0.27
CA GLY A 572 -21.13 -31.30 -0.35
C GLY A 572 -20.31 -32.39 -1.05
N LEU A 573 -19.13 -32.03 -1.56
CA LEU A 573 -18.14 -32.96 -2.13
C LEU A 573 -17.26 -33.64 -1.06
N GLY A 574 -17.54 -33.43 0.23
CA GLY A 574 -16.84 -34.07 1.35
C GLY A 574 -15.53 -33.39 1.77
N GLN A 575 -15.21 -32.20 1.25
CA GLN A 575 -13.99 -31.50 1.61
C GLN A 575 -14.13 -30.77 2.96
N PRO A 576 -13.19 -30.94 3.92
CA PRO A 576 -13.19 -30.18 5.16
C PRO A 576 -12.67 -28.75 4.93
N VAL A 577 -13.52 -27.88 4.36
CA VAL A 577 -13.21 -26.52 3.88
C VAL A 577 -12.30 -25.75 4.83
N ASN A 578 -12.69 -25.61 6.11
CA ASN A 578 -11.95 -24.81 7.09
C ASN A 578 -10.56 -25.39 7.38
N LYS A 579 -10.44 -26.72 7.47
CA LYS A 579 -9.15 -27.39 7.76
C LYS A 579 -8.20 -27.28 6.57
N THR A 580 -8.70 -27.55 5.36
CA THR A 580 -7.91 -27.36 4.14
C THR A 580 -7.45 -25.92 4.00
N ARG A 581 -8.36 -24.96 4.21
CA ARG A 581 -8.05 -23.54 4.07
C ARG A 581 -6.98 -23.11 5.08
N LEU A 582 -7.12 -23.51 6.35
CA LEU A 582 -6.12 -23.24 7.38
C LEU A 582 -4.77 -23.85 7.02
N ALA A 583 -4.71 -25.13 6.62
CA ALA A 583 -3.47 -25.81 6.25
C ALA A 583 -2.76 -25.10 5.08
N LEU A 584 -3.50 -24.75 4.03
CA LEU A 584 -2.95 -24.04 2.88
C LEU A 584 -2.49 -22.61 3.22
N ILE A 585 -3.22 -21.88 4.08
CA ILE A 585 -2.79 -20.55 4.57
C ILE A 585 -1.46 -20.68 5.32
N VAL A 586 -1.36 -21.62 6.26
CA VAL A 586 -0.14 -21.81 7.07
C VAL A 586 1.05 -22.18 6.17
N LEU A 587 0.88 -23.14 5.25
CA LEU A 587 1.94 -23.56 4.35
C LEU A 587 2.37 -22.45 3.38
N ALA A 588 1.43 -21.73 2.78
CA ALA A 588 1.73 -20.60 1.90
C ALA A 588 2.40 -19.44 2.64
N THR A 589 2.02 -19.21 3.90
CA THR A 589 2.65 -18.21 4.77
C THR A 589 4.07 -18.60 5.13
N LEU A 590 4.32 -19.85 5.52
CA LEU A 590 5.66 -20.35 5.79
C LEU A 590 6.54 -20.21 4.55
N LEU A 591 6.04 -20.63 3.39
CA LEU A 591 6.77 -20.55 2.12
C LEU A 591 7.11 -19.09 1.76
N ALA A 592 6.14 -18.16 1.89
CA ALA A 592 6.40 -16.75 1.64
C ALA A 592 7.38 -16.15 2.66
N SER A 593 7.20 -16.41 3.95
CA SER A 593 7.99 -15.80 5.02
C SER A 593 9.46 -16.23 4.96
N VAL A 594 9.75 -17.51 4.65
CA VAL A 594 11.12 -18.00 4.43
C VAL A 594 11.80 -17.24 3.28
N ASN A 595 11.11 -17.08 2.16
CA ASN A 595 11.67 -16.45 0.97
C ASN A 595 11.80 -14.93 1.11
N ILE A 596 10.84 -14.28 1.79
CA ILE A 596 10.92 -12.85 2.14
C ILE A 596 12.05 -12.61 3.15
N ALA A 597 12.26 -13.49 4.12
CA ALA A 597 13.39 -13.40 5.04
C ALA A 597 14.75 -13.45 4.32
N ALA A 598 14.80 -14.19 3.20
CA ALA A 598 16.02 -14.36 2.42
C ALA A 598 16.28 -13.25 1.40
N VAL A 599 15.24 -12.71 0.74
CA VAL A 599 15.40 -11.75 -0.38
C VAL A 599 14.77 -10.39 -0.08
N GLY A 600 14.13 -10.22 1.07
CA GLY A 600 13.33 -9.04 1.39
C GLY A 600 11.95 -9.08 0.73
N THR A 601 11.19 -8.01 0.87
CA THR A 601 9.79 -7.95 0.43
C THR A 601 9.68 -7.66 -1.07
N ILE A 602 9.26 -8.65 -1.85
CA ILE A 602 9.03 -8.51 -3.30
C ILE A 602 7.53 -8.41 -3.57
N ALA A 603 7.07 -7.21 -3.93
CA ALA A 603 5.68 -6.97 -4.31
C ALA A 603 5.38 -7.49 -5.73
N PHE A 604 4.08 -7.71 -6.04
CA PHE A 604 3.54 -8.14 -7.34
C PHE A 604 3.94 -9.51 -7.87
N LEU A 605 5.05 -10.10 -7.44
CA LEU A 605 5.51 -11.37 -7.98
C LEU A 605 4.47 -12.49 -7.77
N GLY A 606 3.86 -12.55 -6.57
CA GLY A 606 2.80 -13.48 -6.22
C GLY A 606 1.48 -13.22 -6.96
N LEU A 607 1.30 -12.02 -7.51
CA LEU A 607 0.16 -11.65 -8.33
C LEU A 607 0.40 -12.00 -9.81
N VAL A 608 1.51 -11.53 -10.38
CA VAL A 608 1.77 -11.52 -11.83
C VAL A 608 2.06 -12.92 -12.37
N ALA A 609 2.92 -13.70 -11.71
CA ALA A 609 3.34 -15.01 -12.21
C ALA A 609 2.20 -16.05 -12.26
N PRO A 610 1.37 -16.23 -11.21
CA PRO A 610 0.23 -17.14 -11.28
C PRO A 610 -0.83 -16.70 -12.29
N HIS A 611 -0.98 -15.39 -12.44
CA HIS A 611 -1.90 -14.84 -13.40
C HIS A 611 -1.44 -15.11 -14.85
N LEU A 612 -0.15 -14.91 -15.14
CA LEU A 612 0.46 -15.32 -16.42
C LEU A 612 0.24 -16.80 -16.70
N ALA A 613 0.48 -17.67 -15.71
CA ALA A 613 0.28 -19.10 -15.83
C ALA A 613 -1.17 -19.45 -16.22
N ARG A 614 -2.14 -18.74 -15.64
CA ARG A 614 -3.58 -18.93 -15.89
C ARG A 614 -4.00 -18.60 -17.31
N ILE A 615 -3.44 -17.54 -17.90
CA ILE A 615 -3.70 -17.18 -19.30
C ILE A 615 -3.18 -18.26 -20.25
N VAL A 616 -2.02 -18.83 -19.94
CA VAL A 616 -1.31 -19.75 -20.85
C VAL A 616 -1.82 -21.17 -20.77
N VAL A 617 -2.14 -21.67 -19.56
CA VAL A 617 -2.42 -23.10 -19.30
C VAL A 617 -3.83 -23.37 -18.77
N GLY A 618 -4.58 -22.32 -18.43
CA GLY A 618 -5.95 -22.41 -17.91
C GLY A 618 -6.02 -22.56 -16.38
N MET A 619 -7.14 -23.10 -15.89
CA MET A 619 -7.52 -23.04 -14.46
C MET A 619 -7.14 -24.27 -13.62
N ASN A 620 -6.52 -25.30 -14.20
CA ASN A 620 -6.14 -26.51 -13.46
C ASN A 620 -5.01 -26.18 -12.47
N HIS A 621 -5.27 -26.26 -11.16
CA HIS A 621 -4.33 -25.82 -10.13
C HIS A 621 -2.99 -26.59 -10.12
N GLN A 622 -2.95 -27.86 -10.54
CA GLN A 622 -1.68 -28.59 -10.65
C GLN A 622 -0.80 -28.06 -11.79
N ARG A 623 -1.40 -27.79 -12.95
CA ARG A 623 -0.66 -27.23 -14.09
C ARG A 623 -0.24 -25.79 -13.80
N LEU A 624 -1.15 -25.02 -13.19
CA LEU A 624 -0.89 -23.67 -12.69
C LEU A 624 0.28 -23.65 -11.72
N PHE A 625 0.36 -24.59 -10.78
CA PHE A 625 1.45 -24.66 -9.80
C PHE A 625 2.82 -24.64 -10.46
N VAL A 626 3.05 -25.57 -11.41
CA VAL A 626 4.34 -25.70 -12.11
C VAL A 626 4.64 -24.47 -12.95
N CYS A 627 3.66 -23.97 -13.70
CA CYS A 627 3.87 -22.80 -14.57
C CYS A 627 4.04 -21.51 -13.76
N SER A 628 3.33 -21.35 -12.64
CA SER A 628 3.49 -20.20 -11.74
C SER A 628 4.89 -20.18 -11.14
N ALA A 629 5.40 -21.34 -10.71
CA ALA A 629 6.75 -21.48 -10.20
C ALA A 629 7.79 -21.07 -11.25
N LEU A 630 7.69 -21.58 -12.48
CA LEU A 630 8.63 -21.25 -13.56
C LEU A 630 8.56 -19.77 -13.94
N PHE A 631 7.36 -19.21 -14.10
CA PHE A 631 7.20 -17.79 -14.41
C PHE A 631 7.69 -16.88 -13.28
N GLY A 632 7.49 -17.27 -12.02
CA GLY A 632 8.06 -16.57 -10.87
C GLY A 632 9.58 -16.56 -10.90
N ALA A 633 10.20 -17.73 -11.17
CA ALA A 633 11.65 -17.88 -11.29
C ALA A 633 12.23 -17.00 -12.41
N ILE A 634 11.61 -17.03 -13.59
CA ILE A 634 12.02 -16.23 -14.75
C ILE A 634 11.89 -14.73 -14.44
N LEU A 635 10.74 -14.30 -13.90
CA LEU A 635 10.47 -12.88 -13.67
C LEU A 635 11.46 -12.29 -12.67
N LEU A 636 11.71 -12.96 -11.53
CA LEU A 636 12.66 -12.45 -10.54
C LEU A 636 14.11 -12.53 -11.03
N SER A 637 14.47 -13.56 -11.81
CA SER A 637 15.80 -13.66 -12.44
C SER A 637 16.05 -12.53 -13.45
N ILE A 638 15.06 -12.21 -14.28
CA ILE A 638 15.12 -11.07 -15.22
C ILE A 638 15.20 -9.76 -14.44
N ALA A 639 14.42 -9.62 -13.36
CA ALA A 639 14.45 -8.42 -12.53
C ALA A 639 15.81 -8.20 -11.85
N ASP A 640 16.48 -9.27 -11.38
CA ASP A 640 17.86 -9.18 -10.89
C ASP A 640 18.83 -8.73 -11.98
N LEU A 641 18.76 -9.35 -13.16
CA LEU A 641 19.63 -9.04 -14.29
C LEU A 641 19.46 -7.58 -14.73
N LEU A 642 18.22 -7.10 -14.87
CA LEU A 642 17.93 -5.72 -15.24
C LEU A 642 18.36 -4.74 -14.12
N GLY A 643 18.10 -5.08 -12.86
CA GLY A 643 18.41 -4.21 -11.72
C GLY A 643 19.89 -3.87 -11.60
N ARG A 644 20.77 -4.81 -11.91
CA ARG A 644 22.23 -4.61 -11.87
C ARG A 644 22.86 -4.09 -13.17
N THR A 645 22.11 -4.05 -14.27
CA THR A 645 22.64 -3.64 -15.59
C THR A 645 22.17 -2.26 -16.03
N ILE A 646 20.93 -1.88 -15.75
CA ILE A 646 20.34 -0.63 -16.27
C ILE A 646 21.03 0.62 -15.69
N ALA A 647 21.44 0.58 -14.42
CA ALA A 647 21.83 1.77 -13.67
C ALA A 647 23.26 1.72 -13.09
N TYR A 648 24.12 0.88 -13.67
CA TYR A 648 25.52 0.75 -13.27
C TYR A 648 26.21 2.13 -13.12
N PRO A 649 26.98 2.40 -12.03
CA PRO A 649 27.43 1.48 -10.98
C PRO A 649 26.45 1.24 -9.82
N LYS A 650 25.28 1.88 -9.81
CA LYS A 650 24.24 1.65 -8.78
C LYS A 650 23.36 0.48 -9.20
N GLU A 651 22.96 -0.35 -8.24
CA GLU A 651 22.01 -1.44 -8.49
C GLU A 651 20.59 -1.03 -8.04
N ILE A 652 19.59 -1.31 -8.87
CA ILE A 652 18.18 -1.21 -8.47
C ILE A 652 17.79 -2.52 -7.77
N PRO A 653 17.20 -2.47 -6.56
CA PRO A 653 16.62 -3.65 -5.91
C PRO A 653 15.67 -4.40 -6.84
N SER A 654 15.84 -5.72 -6.94
CA SER A 654 15.10 -6.56 -7.88
C SER A 654 13.58 -6.49 -7.64
N GLY A 655 13.11 -6.30 -6.41
CA GLY A 655 11.69 -6.15 -6.13
C GLY A 655 11.06 -4.87 -6.72
N LEU A 656 11.81 -3.75 -6.78
CA LEU A 656 11.34 -2.53 -7.46
C LEU A 656 11.25 -2.75 -8.98
N VAL A 657 12.21 -3.47 -9.57
CA VAL A 657 12.17 -3.83 -10.99
C VAL A 657 10.96 -4.72 -11.29
N VAL A 658 10.67 -5.71 -10.43
CA VAL A 658 9.45 -6.54 -10.55
C VAL A 658 8.20 -5.66 -10.52
N ALA A 659 8.10 -4.69 -9.61
CA ALA A 659 6.92 -3.82 -9.50
C ALA A 659 6.75 -2.93 -10.75
N VAL A 660 7.85 -2.37 -11.28
CA VAL A 660 7.85 -1.54 -12.49
C VAL A 660 7.44 -2.35 -13.73
N LEU A 661 7.85 -3.61 -13.85
CA LEU A 661 7.45 -4.49 -14.96
C LEU A 661 6.04 -5.06 -14.79
N GLY A 662 5.69 -5.46 -13.57
CA GLY A 662 4.46 -6.16 -13.23
C GLY A 662 3.21 -5.28 -13.30
N ALA A 663 3.31 -4.03 -12.86
CA ALA A 663 2.15 -3.13 -12.80
C ALA A 663 1.59 -2.74 -14.19
N PRO A 664 2.39 -2.29 -15.18
CA PRO A 664 1.88 -2.02 -16.53
C PRO A 664 1.27 -3.25 -17.20
N TYR A 665 1.92 -4.41 -17.04
CA TYR A 665 1.41 -5.68 -17.55
C TYR A 665 0.03 -6.01 -16.97
N PHE A 666 -0.11 -5.88 -15.65
CA PHE A 666 -1.37 -6.14 -14.97
C PHE A 666 -2.49 -5.19 -15.43
N LEU A 667 -2.18 -3.89 -15.55
CA LEU A 667 -3.12 -2.87 -16.01
C LEU A 667 -3.59 -3.14 -17.45
N TRP A 668 -2.67 -3.50 -18.35
CA TRP A 668 -3.00 -3.89 -19.72
C TRP A 668 -3.97 -5.09 -19.75
N LEU A 669 -3.73 -6.08 -18.90
CA LEU A 669 -4.52 -7.28 -18.85
C LEU A 669 -5.93 -7.06 -18.31
N MET A 670 -6.06 -6.27 -17.24
CA MET A 670 -7.36 -5.91 -16.69
C MET A 670 -8.25 -5.20 -17.74
N ARG A 671 -7.65 -4.35 -18.57
CA ARG A 671 -8.34 -3.71 -19.71
C ARG A 671 -8.82 -4.72 -20.75
N LYS A 672 -8.05 -5.79 -21.00
CA LYS A 672 -8.42 -6.84 -21.97
C LYS A 672 -9.52 -7.77 -21.45
N SER A 673 -9.46 -8.15 -20.17
CA SER A 673 -10.50 -8.98 -19.52
C SER A 673 -11.87 -8.29 -19.52
N GLY A 674 -11.89 -6.96 -19.33
CA GLY A 674 -13.12 -6.17 -19.39
C GLY A 674 -13.79 -6.11 -20.77
N LYS A 675 -13.07 -6.43 -21.87
CA LYS A 675 -13.63 -6.45 -23.23
C LYS A 675 -14.33 -7.76 -23.60
N LYS A 676 -14.06 -8.87 -22.90
CA LYS A 676 -14.65 -10.20 -23.19
C LYS A 676 -16.02 -10.45 -22.53
N VAL A 677 -16.53 -9.48 -21.75
CA VAL A 677 -17.85 -9.56 -21.09
C VAL A 677 -18.93 -8.80 -21.87
N ASN A 678 -18.55 -8.20 -23.01
CA ASN A 678 -19.47 -7.80 -24.07
C ASN A 678 -19.22 -8.72 -25.27
#